data_AF-A0A835IAA8-F1
#
_entry.id   AF-A0A835IAA8-F1
#
_cell.length_a   1.000
_cell.length_b   1.000
_cell.length_c   1.000
_cell.angle_alpha   90.00
_cell.angle_beta   90.00
_cell.angle_gamma   90.00
#
_symmetry.space_group_name_H-M   'P 1'
#
loop_
_entity.id
_entity.type
_entity.pdbx_description
1 polymer ?
#
loop_
_entity_poly.entity_id
_entity_poly.type
_entity_poly.pdbx_seq_one_letter_code
_entity_poly.pdbx_strand_id
1 'polypeptide(L)'
;MMSGCGRDMRRNGNVGVLFFKRMLFDMVEPNYITFISLVSRCVELHDIETGKQLHCFIVKFMLSSNHVVCSALVDLYGKCGLVEDARRLFNRILPKDLMLWNVMISCYTLNGLGENAMGIFELLRSEGLNGDDFTFSSLLCSCGIMGSGDLGKQIHGLIIRLSFDVDMLVSSALVDMYVKTDFVVDGRKAFNAMTTRNVVSWTTMIVGYGRHGNGKEAMQLLTEMLQGDFVPDELTLASILSSCATLAAIAEITQVHAHVTKKGLDAFLSIGNALINAYSKCGSIASAFQSFSSIKEPNLITWSSIISAYAFHGLARKAVQIFEEMLSKGVSPDRIAFLGVLSACSHGGLVDEGFHYFGSMTNNHQIVPGLEHYACLIDLLGRAGNLDRAYDILENMPIEPGANVLGAFIGACKAHGNIRLAVLAAEKLFKLEPEDPVSYTLVSNIYAFVGRWVDVARVRKLMRSRCDHKVPGCSWIEVGGKVHTFSKVRCSHICTCIINHLYVIASATRTTNSNKGPKSSSSKSQKQLKSKQENLYKIKSCKPNPFLNRTQAAINHKLKKKMVYTIAIALGVKPFFPTVITAQQDLSPSFYKKSSSSSSSTRKGDLIFVVNPKGANGRTGKEWKKLLPFVRSRLGKDLNICESLTSGPCHAIDITREAIREGAEAVVAVGGDGTLHEVINGFFWAGKPVSAHDKEVTCTTSLGGFDYTVPSLQLIPLGTGSDFARTFGWKDDPREAVERIARGLKSRIDIGVISGESGEPHYFVNVADIHLSAKAGYYASRHKKFGNLCYVIGALQGFSGHTNRDLRIKVDEGEWEVFPQVTALCMGNAKFFGGGMKITPNANPYNGNFEVVILQNFKWYDFVFKLHKLYSGTHLSEENVCSRSVQSIEVEEIEGGSGVYVQSDGEHLGFLPRKFHILPAAVEMLC
;
A
#
# COMPACT_ATOMS: atom_id res chain seq x y z
N MET A 1 -54.42 36.94 7.97
CA MET A 1 -53.85 36.03 8.97
C MET A 1 -53.63 34.68 8.30
N MET A 2 -52.43 34.52 7.73
CA MET A 2 -51.94 33.28 7.11
C MET A 2 -50.91 32.67 8.06
N SER A 3 -51.27 31.60 8.76
CA SER A 3 -50.36 30.64 9.42
C SER A 3 -51.21 29.60 10.16
N GLY A 4 -51.62 28.53 9.48
CA GLY A 4 -52.38 27.48 10.18
C GLY A 4 -52.87 26.27 9.40
N CYS A 5 -52.68 26.17 8.08
CA CYS A 5 -53.30 25.11 7.28
C CYS A 5 -52.30 24.12 6.64
N GLY A 6 -51.14 23.90 7.28
CA GLY A 6 -50.07 23.06 6.73
C GLY A 6 -50.02 21.61 7.25
N ARG A 7 -50.75 21.27 8.32
CA ARG A 7 -50.67 19.94 8.97
C ARG A 7 -51.91 19.05 8.78
N ASP A 8 -53.01 19.56 8.24
CA ASP A 8 -54.25 18.78 8.05
C ASP A 8 -54.42 18.13 6.66
N MET A 9 -53.52 18.37 5.70
CA MET A 9 -53.66 17.75 4.36
C MET A 9 -53.35 16.24 4.31
N ARG A 10 -52.71 15.65 5.33
CA ARG A 10 -52.41 14.19 5.34
C ARG A 10 -53.60 13.30 5.72
N ARG A 11 -54.75 13.86 6.14
CA ARG A 11 -55.97 13.10 6.46
C ARG A 11 -57.03 13.05 5.35
N ASN A 12 -56.79 13.70 4.20
CA ASN A 12 -57.77 13.82 3.10
C ASN A 12 -57.42 12.97 1.85
N GLY A 13 -56.93 11.75 2.04
CA GLY A 13 -56.51 10.86 0.95
C GLY A 13 -57.58 10.48 -0.09
N ASN A 14 -58.86 10.78 0.17
CA ASN A 14 -59.98 10.24 -0.63
C ASN A 14 -60.90 11.30 -1.26
N VAL A 15 -60.52 12.57 -1.30
CA VAL A 15 -61.39 13.64 -1.83
C VAL A 15 -61.76 13.41 -3.30
N GLY A 16 -60.81 12.95 -4.13
CA GLY A 16 -61.06 12.62 -5.54
C GLY A 16 -62.05 11.47 -5.73
N VAL A 17 -61.89 10.39 -4.96
CA VAL A 17 -62.83 9.25 -4.98
C VAL A 17 -64.20 9.64 -4.41
N LEU A 18 -64.25 10.56 -3.44
CA LEU A 18 -65.50 11.10 -2.89
C LEU A 18 -66.27 11.91 -3.95
N PHE A 19 -65.59 12.78 -4.70
CA PHE A 19 -66.20 13.50 -5.82
C PHE A 19 -66.61 12.56 -6.95
N PHE A 20 -65.84 11.50 -7.22
CA PHE A 20 -66.23 10.46 -8.17
C PHE A 20 -67.49 9.71 -7.73
N LYS A 21 -67.60 9.34 -6.45
CA LYS A 21 -68.84 8.74 -5.91
C LYS A 21 -70.03 9.68 -6.01
N ARG A 22 -69.84 10.97 -5.74
CA ARG A 22 -70.89 11.99 -5.90
C ARG A 22 -71.28 12.19 -7.37
N MET A 23 -70.31 12.19 -8.28
CA MET A 23 -70.53 12.23 -9.73
C MET A 23 -71.43 11.07 -10.21
N LEU A 24 -71.19 9.86 -9.70
CA LEU A 24 -72.03 8.68 -9.97
C LEU A 24 -73.43 8.81 -9.36
N PHE A 25 -73.56 9.37 -8.15
CA PHE A 25 -74.86 9.60 -7.50
C PHE A 25 -75.70 10.67 -8.23
N ASP A 26 -75.04 11.73 -8.70
CA ASP A 26 -75.63 12.83 -9.45
C ASP A 26 -75.84 12.47 -10.95
N MET A 27 -75.62 11.21 -11.34
CA MET A 27 -75.80 10.66 -12.70
C MET A 27 -74.98 11.40 -13.78
N VAL A 28 -73.82 11.93 -13.42
CA VAL A 28 -72.88 12.54 -14.38
C VAL A 28 -71.92 11.46 -14.89
N GLU A 29 -71.84 11.28 -16.20
CA GLU A 29 -70.99 10.24 -16.81
C GLU A 29 -69.49 10.56 -16.67
N PRO A 30 -68.69 9.68 -16.05
CA PRO A 30 -67.24 9.85 -15.97
C PRO A 30 -66.58 9.69 -17.35
N ASN A 31 -65.66 10.59 -17.67
CA ASN A 31 -64.89 10.53 -18.90
C ASN A 31 -63.45 10.02 -18.68
N TYR A 32 -62.70 9.87 -19.76
CA TYR A 32 -61.32 9.38 -19.72
C TYR A 32 -60.37 10.25 -18.85
N ILE A 33 -60.57 11.58 -18.81
CA ILE A 33 -59.78 12.51 -17.97
C ILE A 33 -60.02 12.26 -16.49
N THR A 34 -61.27 11.98 -16.12
CA THR A 34 -61.67 11.65 -14.75
C THR A 34 -60.91 10.41 -14.26
N PHE A 35 -60.89 9.36 -15.08
CA PHE A 35 -60.18 8.12 -14.75
C PHE A 35 -58.66 8.27 -14.73
N ILE A 36 -58.06 8.97 -15.70
CA ILE A 36 -56.61 9.25 -15.68
C ILE A 36 -56.22 9.94 -14.37
N SER A 37 -56.95 10.98 -13.98
CA SER A 37 -56.65 11.74 -12.76
C SER A 37 -56.76 10.89 -11.49
N LEU A 38 -57.78 10.02 -11.40
CA LEU A 38 -57.96 9.11 -10.27
C LEU A 38 -56.90 8.00 -10.24
N VAL A 39 -56.54 7.44 -11.40
CA VAL A 39 -55.50 6.42 -11.54
C VAL A 39 -54.12 7.00 -11.17
N SER A 40 -53.78 8.19 -11.65
CA SER A 40 -52.54 8.89 -11.26
C SER A 40 -52.48 9.13 -9.75
N ARG A 41 -53.61 9.46 -9.11
CA ARG A 41 -53.65 9.57 -7.64
C ARG A 41 -53.44 8.23 -6.94
N CYS A 42 -53.97 7.13 -7.48
CA CYS A 42 -53.73 5.79 -6.95
C CYS A 42 -52.24 5.40 -7.07
N VAL A 43 -51.58 5.79 -8.15
CA VAL A 43 -50.12 5.64 -8.33
C VAL A 43 -49.36 6.39 -7.23
N GLU A 44 -49.68 7.66 -7.00
CA GLU A 44 -49.04 8.50 -5.96
C GLU A 44 -49.19 7.93 -4.55
N LEU A 45 -50.33 7.29 -4.26
CA LEU A 45 -50.65 6.71 -2.96
C LEU A 45 -50.25 5.23 -2.84
N HIS A 46 -49.78 4.61 -3.91
CA HIS A 46 -49.60 3.16 -4.03
C HIS A 46 -50.85 2.35 -3.61
N ASP A 47 -52.04 2.89 -3.85
CA ASP A 47 -53.32 2.25 -3.51
C ASP A 47 -53.83 1.39 -4.67
N ILE A 48 -53.36 0.15 -4.69
CA ILE A 48 -53.71 -0.81 -5.74
C ILE A 48 -55.16 -1.28 -5.65
N GLU A 49 -55.77 -1.27 -4.48
CA GLU A 49 -57.13 -1.79 -4.29
C GLU A 49 -58.16 -0.84 -4.93
N THR A 50 -58.03 0.46 -4.64
CA THR A 50 -58.82 1.49 -5.34
C THR A 50 -58.51 1.50 -6.84
N GLY A 51 -57.25 1.31 -7.22
CA GLY A 51 -56.83 1.20 -8.62
C GLY A 51 -57.52 0.07 -9.38
N LYS A 52 -57.63 -1.13 -8.78
CA LYS A 52 -58.37 -2.27 -9.37
C LYS A 52 -59.87 -1.99 -9.50
N GLN A 53 -60.47 -1.33 -8.51
CA GLN A 53 -61.88 -0.93 -8.58
C GLN A 53 -62.11 0.06 -9.73
N LEU A 54 -61.23 1.05 -9.89
CA LEU A 54 -61.29 2.01 -11.01
C LEU A 54 -61.11 1.31 -12.36
N HIS A 55 -60.22 0.32 -12.48
CA HIS A 55 -60.08 -0.49 -13.69
C HIS A 55 -61.40 -1.21 -14.03
N CYS A 56 -62.10 -1.79 -13.05
CA CYS A 56 -63.43 -2.37 -13.29
C CYS A 56 -64.44 -1.34 -13.80
N PHE A 57 -64.43 -0.11 -13.27
CA PHE A 57 -65.27 0.97 -13.78
C PHE A 57 -64.90 1.37 -15.21
N ILE A 58 -63.60 1.49 -15.54
CA ILE A 58 -63.12 1.79 -16.89
C ILE A 58 -63.66 0.77 -17.91
N VAL A 59 -63.68 -0.52 -17.55
CA VAL A 59 -64.26 -1.57 -18.38
C VAL A 59 -65.79 -1.41 -18.50
N LYS A 60 -66.50 -1.14 -17.39
CA LYS A 60 -67.96 -0.95 -17.40
C LYS A 60 -68.42 0.26 -18.22
N PHE A 61 -67.66 1.36 -18.21
CA PHE A 61 -67.93 2.56 -19.00
C PHE A 61 -67.41 2.46 -20.45
N MET A 62 -66.98 1.27 -20.90
CA MET A 62 -66.48 1.02 -22.25
C MET A 62 -65.29 1.92 -22.65
N LEU A 63 -64.51 2.38 -21.67
CA LEU A 63 -63.32 3.20 -21.88
C LEU A 63 -62.06 2.36 -22.13
N SER A 64 -62.18 1.03 -22.19
CA SER A 64 -61.08 0.10 -22.48
C SER A 64 -60.51 0.21 -23.90
N SER A 65 -61.19 0.93 -24.79
CA SER A 65 -60.69 1.29 -26.13
C SER A 65 -59.81 2.55 -26.11
N ASN A 66 -59.79 3.31 -25.01
CA ASN A 66 -59.00 4.54 -24.92
C ASN A 66 -57.54 4.23 -24.56
N HIS A 67 -56.63 4.41 -25.52
CA HIS A 67 -55.20 4.12 -25.36
C HIS A 67 -54.55 4.88 -24.19
N VAL A 68 -54.97 6.13 -23.91
CA VAL A 68 -54.38 6.95 -22.85
C VAL A 68 -54.75 6.42 -21.46
N VAL A 69 -56.02 6.04 -21.27
CA VAL A 69 -56.50 5.42 -20.01
C VAL A 69 -55.83 4.07 -19.79
N CYS A 70 -55.74 3.25 -20.84
CA CYS A 70 -55.08 1.96 -20.77
C CYS A 70 -53.57 2.07 -20.48
N SER A 71 -52.88 3.08 -21.02
CA SER A 71 -51.48 3.36 -20.68
C SER A 71 -51.31 3.78 -19.22
N ALA A 72 -52.22 4.60 -18.69
CA ALA A 72 -52.24 4.96 -17.27
C ALA A 72 -52.48 3.74 -16.35
N LEU A 73 -53.31 2.78 -16.79
CA LEU A 73 -53.50 1.52 -16.07
C LEU A 73 -52.26 0.63 -16.09
N VAL A 74 -51.52 0.55 -17.21
CA VAL A 74 -50.23 -0.17 -17.24
C VAL A 74 -49.22 0.48 -16.28
N ASP A 75 -49.14 1.81 -16.24
CA ASP A 75 -48.30 2.56 -15.29
C ASP A 75 -48.71 2.29 -13.83
N LEU A 76 -50.01 2.26 -13.53
CA LEU A 76 -50.54 1.90 -12.22
C LEU A 76 -50.08 0.52 -11.76
N TYR A 77 -50.33 -0.51 -12.57
CA TYR A 77 -49.92 -1.87 -12.23
C TYR A 77 -48.41 -1.97 -12.09
N GLY A 78 -47.65 -1.33 -12.98
CA GLY A 78 -46.18 -1.33 -12.94
C GLY A 78 -45.60 -0.69 -11.69
N LYS A 79 -46.04 0.52 -11.33
CA LYS A 79 -45.56 1.23 -10.13
C LYS A 79 -46.04 0.62 -8.81
N CYS A 80 -47.10 -0.18 -8.84
CA CYS A 80 -47.54 -0.98 -7.69
C CYS A 80 -46.89 -2.38 -7.62
N GLY A 81 -45.91 -2.68 -8.49
CA GLY A 81 -45.17 -3.94 -8.48
C GLY A 81 -45.89 -5.14 -9.13
N LEU A 82 -47.07 -4.94 -9.72
CA LEU A 82 -47.83 -5.99 -10.43
C LEU A 82 -47.43 -6.05 -11.90
N VAL A 83 -46.15 -6.36 -12.15
CA VAL A 83 -45.54 -6.33 -13.49
C VAL A 83 -46.21 -7.28 -14.48
N GLU A 84 -46.64 -8.47 -14.04
CA GLU A 84 -47.33 -9.45 -14.90
C GLU A 84 -48.71 -8.96 -15.36
N ASP A 85 -49.45 -8.27 -14.48
CA ASP A 85 -50.75 -7.70 -14.85
C ASP A 85 -50.57 -6.51 -15.80
N ALA A 86 -49.53 -5.69 -15.57
CA ALA A 86 -49.13 -4.64 -16.50
C ALA A 86 -48.77 -5.21 -17.88
N ARG A 87 -48.00 -6.31 -17.93
CA ARG A 87 -47.61 -7.01 -19.16
C ARG A 87 -48.82 -7.60 -19.91
N ARG A 88 -49.77 -8.19 -19.18
CA ARG A 88 -51.02 -8.71 -19.76
C ARG A 88 -51.85 -7.60 -20.40
N LEU A 89 -52.00 -6.46 -19.72
CA LEU A 89 -52.73 -5.32 -20.25
C LEU A 89 -52.02 -4.72 -21.48
N PHE A 90 -50.70 -4.53 -21.39
CA PHE A 90 -49.86 -4.10 -22.50
C PHE A 90 -50.07 -4.95 -23.76
N ASN A 91 -50.04 -6.29 -23.63
CA ASN A 91 -50.20 -7.20 -24.77
C ASN A 91 -51.57 -7.05 -25.46
N ARG A 92 -52.63 -6.75 -24.70
CA ARG A 92 -54.00 -6.61 -25.21
C ARG A 92 -54.26 -5.32 -25.99
N ILE A 93 -53.48 -4.26 -25.76
CA ILE A 93 -53.67 -2.97 -26.43
C ILE A 93 -53.05 -3.02 -27.82
N LEU A 94 -53.83 -2.74 -28.87
CA LEU A 94 -53.40 -2.67 -30.27
C LEU A 94 -54.16 -1.55 -31.01
N PRO A 95 -53.49 -0.73 -31.85
CA PRO A 95 -52.04 -0.63 -32.04
C PRO A 95 -51.35 -0.02 -30.80
N LYS A 96 -50.04 -0.27 -30.64
CA LYS A 96 -49.26 0.28 -29.52
C LYS A 96 -48.55 1.55 -29.98
N ASP A 97 -48.76 2.66 -29.27
CA ASP A 97 -48.00 3.89 -29.49
C ASP A 97 -46.69 3.88 -28.69
N LEU A 98 -45.76 4.78 -29.03
CA LEU A 98 -44.46 4.88 -28.38
C LEU A 98 -44.58 5.13 -26.86
N MET A 99 -45.61 5.86 -26.43
CA MET A 99 -45.90 6.13 -25.02
C MET A 99 -46.12 4.82 -24.25
N LEU A 100 -46.98 3.93 -24.75
CA LEU A 100 -47.25 2.65 -24.11
C LEU A 100 -46.02 1.75 -24.06
N TRP A 101 -45.17 1.77 -25.09
CA TRP A 101 -43.87 1.08 -25.06
C TRP A 101 -42.96 1.63 -23.96
N ASN A 102 -42.82 2.95 -23.85
CA ASN A 102 -42.02 3.61 -22.82
C ASN A 102 -42.52 3.28 -21.41
N VAL A 103 -43.84 3.26 -21.18
CA VAL A 103 -44.44 2.85 -19.90
C VAL A 103 -44.05 1.42 -19.55
N MET A 104 -44.07 0.49 -20.52
CA MET A 104 -43.71 -0.91 -20.26
C MET A 104 -42.20 -1.09 -20.01
N ILE A 105 -41.34 -0.38 -20.74
CA ILE A 105 -39.88 -0.39 -20.51
C ILE A 105 -39.59 0.15 -19.10
N SER A 106 -40.16 1.31 -18.74
CA SER A 106 -40.00 1.92 -17.42
C SER A 106 -40.53 1.02 -16.29
N CYS A 107 -41.68 0.35 -16.50
CA CYS A 107 -42.24 -0.62 -15.58
C CYS A 107 -41.25 -1.74 -15.24
N TYR A 108 -40.63 -2.36 -16.25
CA TYR A 108 -39.60 -3.38 -16.01
C TYR A 108 -38.36 -2.80 -15.32
N THR A 109 -37.90 -1.61 -15.71
CA THR A 109 -36.75 -0.95 -15.10
C THR A 109 -36.97 -0.63 -13.61
N LEU A 110 -38.11 -0.03 -13.24
CA LEU A 110 -38.42 0.34 -11.86
C LEU A 110 -38.56 -0.86 -10.92
N ASN A 111 -38.91 -2.03 -11.45
CA ASN A 111 -39.04 -3.28 -10.71
C ASN A 111 -37.77 -4.14 -10.75
N GLY A 112 -36.64 -3.61 -11.23
CA GLY A 112 -35.35 -4.31 -11.26
C GLY A 112 -35.26 -5.45 -12.28
N LEU A 113 -36.21 -5.55 -13.21
CA LEU A 113 -36.29 -6.59 -14.24
C LEU A 113 -35.65 -6.10 -15.55
N GLY A 114 -34.37 -5.77 -15.50
CA GLY A 114 -33.72 -5.03 -16.58
C GLY A 114 -33.57 -5.79 -17.90
N GLU A 115 -33.42 -7.12 -17.86
CA GLU A 115 -33.37 -7.97 -19.06
C GLU A 115 -34.70 -7.92 -19.82
N ASN A 116 -35.83 -7.96 -19.11
CA ASN A 116 -37.14 -7.85 -19.71
C ASN A 116 -37.34 -6.48 -20.36
N ALA A 117 -36.83 -5.41 -19.74
CA ALA A 117 -36.86 -4.07 -20.35
C ALA A 117 -36.12 -4.04 -21.70
N MET A 118 -34.98 -4.73 -21.81
CA MET A 118 -34.26 -4.88 -23.08
C MET A 118 -35.08 -5.68 -24.11
N GLY A 119 -35.72 -6.78 -23.69
CA GLY A 119 -36.59 -7.56 -24.56
C GLY A 119 -37.80 -6.77 -25.10
N ILE A 120 -38.37 -5.85 -24.30
CA ILE A 120 -39.41 -4.93 -24.78
C ILE A 120 -38.86 -3.94 -25.81
N PHE A 121 -37.65 -3.44 -25.62
CA PHE A 121 -37.01 -2.56 -26.59
C PHE A 121 -36.68 -3.26 -27.91
N GLU A 122 -36.23 -4.51 -27.87
CA GLU A 122 -36.05 -5.31 -29.09
C GLU A 122 -37.36 -5.51 -29.85
N LEU A 123 -38.46 -5.76 -29.13
CA LEU A 123 -39.79 -5.87 -29.74
C LEU A 123 -40.25 -4.53 -30.34
N LEU A 124 -40.04 -3.41 -29.63
CA LEU A 124 -40.30 -2.05 -30.14
C LEU A 124 -39.56 -1.81 -31.47
N ARG A 125 -38.30 -2.24 -31.57
CA ARG A 125 -37.50 -2.12 -32.79
C ARG A 125 -37.97 -3.04 -33.92
N SER A 126 -38.47 -4.21 -33.61
CA SER A 126 -39.05 -5.12 -34.60
C SER A 126 -40.34 -4.57 -35.24
N GLU A 127 -41.06 -3.71 -34.53
CA GLU A 127 -42.23 -2.95 -35.02
C GLU A 127 -41.84 -1.67 -35.80
N GLY A 128 -40.55 -1.45 -36.05
CA GLY A 128 -40.04 -0.34 -36.86
C GLY A 128 -39.89 1.00 -36.11
N LEU A 129 -40.07 1.03 -34.79
CA LEU A 129 -39.82 2.21 -33.96
C LEU A 129 -38.36 2.23 -33.46
N ASN A 130 -37.77 3.41 -33.29
CA ASN A 130 -36.37 3.53 -32.82
C ASN A 130 -36.24 3.89 -31.33
N GLY A 131 -37.34 4.28 -30.68
CA GLY A 131 -37.33 4.87 -29.34
C GLY A 131 -37.09 6.39 -29.36
N ASP A 132 -37.29 7.01 -28.20
CA ASP A 132 -37.02 8.43 -27.92
C ASP A 132 -36.08 8.60 -26.71
N ASP A 133 -35.89 9.83 -26.26
CA ASP A 133 -35.10 10.20 -25.09
C ASP A 133 -35.54 9.46 -23.82
N PHE A 134 -36.85 9.29 -23.61
CA PHE A 134 -37.40 8.51 -22.50
C PHE A 134 -37.08 7.02 -22.61
N THR A 135 -37.16 6.45 -23.82
CA THR A 135 -36.75 5.06 -24.08
C THR A 135 -35.30 4.85 -23.65
N PHE A 136 -34.39 5.68 -24.18
CA PHE A 136 -32.96 5.50 -23.95
C PHE A 136 -32.56 5.76 -22.50
N SER A 137 -33.14 6.77 -21.85
CA SER A 137 -32.89 7.00 -20.42
C SER A 137 -33.34 5.83 -19.56
N SER A 138 -34.50 5.23 -19.85
CA SER A 138 -34.99 4.07 -19.09
C SER A 138 -34.08 2.85 -19.28
N LEU A 139 -33.61 2.60 -20.50
CA LEU A 139 -32.66 1.52 -20.79
C LEU A 139 -31.29 1.73 -20.13
N LEU A 140 -30.78 2.96 -20.13
CA LEU A 140 -29.52 3.29 -19.44
C LEU A 140 -29.65 3.12 -17.92
N CYS A 141 -30.77 3.56 -17.34
CA CYS A 141 -31.07 3.32 -15.93
C CYS A 141 -31.11 1.82 -15.62
N SER A 142 -31.76 1.04 -16.50
CA SER A 142 -31.81 -0.42 -16.42
C SER A 142 -30.41 -1.06 -16.43
N CYS A 143 -29.53 -0.66 -17.35
CA CYS A 143 -28.14 -1.10 -17.38
C CYS A 143 -27.39 -0.77 -16.08
N GLY A 144 -27.64 0.42 -15.52
CA GLY A 144 -27.05 0.85 -14.25
C GLY A 144 -27.53 0.00 -13.06
N ILE A 145 -28.81 -0.39 -13.02
CA ILE A 145 -29.36 -1.27 -11.97
C ILE A 145 -28.81 -2.69 -12.09
N MET A 146 -28.68 -3.20 -13.32
CA MET A 146 -28.13 -4.53 -13.60
C MET A 146 -26.60 -4.62 -13.37
N GLY A 147 -25.91 -3.48 -13.27
CA GLY A 147 -24.44 -3.45 -13.24
C GLY A 147 -23.79 -3.82 -14.57
N SER A 148 -24.54 -3.85 -15.67
CA SER A 148 -24.05 -4.31 -16.99
C SER A 148 -23.52 -3.15 -17.84
N GLY A 149 -22.24 -2.82 -17.65
CA GLY A 149 -21.58 -1.76 -18.42
C GLY A 149 -21.43 -2.06 -19.92
N ASP A 150 -21.35 -3.33 -20.31
CA ASP A 150 -21.21 -3.71 -21.72
C ASP A 150 -22.49 -3.47 -22.53
N LEU A 151 -23.66 -3.82 -21.97
CA LEU A 151 -24.95 -3.44 -22.54
C LEU A 151 -25.11 -1.92 -22.58
N GLY A 152 -24.69 -1.22 -21.51
CA GLY A 152 -24.67 0.24 -21.46
C GLY A 152 -23.86 0.87 -22.61
N LYS A 153 -22.69 0.32 -22.95
CA LYS A 153 -21.87 0.77 -24.08
C LYS A 153 -22.54 0.51 -25.44
N GLN A 154 -23.24 -0.61 -25.60
CA GLN A 154 -23.99 -0.89 -26.83
C GLN A 154 -25.13 0.11 -27.03
N ILE A 155 -25.91 0.39 -25.97
CA ILE A 155 -26.96 1.41 -26.00
C ILE A 155 -26.38 2.81 -26.24
N HIS A 156 -25.24 3.16 -25.64
CA HIS A 156 -24.56 4.43 -25.91
C HIS A 156 -24.13 4.56 -27.39
N GLY A 157 -23.60 3.49 -28.00
CA GLY A 157 -23.31 3.49 -29.43
C GLY A 157 -24.56 3.71 -30.30
N LEU A 158 -25.70 3.17 -29.89
CA LEU A 158 -26.98 3.40 -30.56
C LEU A 158 -27.47 4.85 -30.39
N ILE A 159 -27.34 5.43 -29.19
CA ILE A 159 -27.68 6.82 -28.88
C ILE A 159 -26.91 7.79 -29.78
N ILE A 160 -25.59 7.58 -29.92
CA ILE A 160 -24.74 8.41 -30.81
C ILE A 160 -25.21 8.27 -32.27
N ARG A 161 -25.51 7.05 -32.72
CA ARG A 161 -25.96 6.81 -34.10
C ARG A 161 -27.30 7.47 -34.43
N LEU A 162 -28.15 7.65 -33.42
CA LEU A 162 -29.46 8.27 -33.53
C LEU A 162 -29.46 9.75 -33.10
N SER A 163 -28.30 10.31 -32.76
CA SER A 163 -28.11 11.71 -32.33
C SER A 163 -28.89 12.11 -31.07
N PHE A 164 -29.14 11.17 -30.16
CA PHE A 164 -29.74 11.45 -28.85
C PHE A 164 -28.70 11.81 -27.78
N ASP A 165 -27.41 11.82 -28.12
CA ASP A 165 -26.32 12.12 -27.19
C ASP A 165 -26.33 13.57 -26.69
N VAL A 166 -26.89 14.50 -27.47
CA VAL A 166 -27.04 15.91 -27.08
C VAL A 166 -28.24 16.17 -26.16
N ASP A 167 -29.17 15.22 -26.03
CA ASP A 167 -30.32 15.36 -25.15
C ASP A 167 -29.88 15.33 -23.68
N MET A 168 -30.35 16.29 -22.88
CA MET A 168 -29.91 16.46 -21.49
C MET A 168 -30.30 15.27 -20.61
N LEU A 169 -31.48 14.69 -20.84
CA LEU A 169 -32.04 13.60 -20.06
C LEU A 169 -31.22 12.32 -20.33
N VAL A 170 -30.98 12.01 -21.62
CA VAL A 170 -30.14 10.89 -22.06
C VAL A 170 -28.69 11.06 -21.62
N SER A 171 -28.10 12.24 -21.81
CA SER A 171 -26.73 12.54 -21.36
C SER A 171 -26.55 12.37 -19.85
N SER A 172 -27.51 12.80 -19.03
CA SER A 172 -27.46 12.62 -17.58
C SER A 172 -27.58 11.14 -17.19
N ALA A 173 -28.43 10.37 -17.88
CA ALA A 173 -28.56 8.93 -17.67
C ALA A 173 -27.31 8.15 -18.11
N LEU A 174 -26.60 8.60 -19.16
CA LEU A 174 -25.33 8.01 -19.60
C LEU A 174 -24.26 8.14 -18.51
N VAL A 175 -24.15 9.34 -17.92
CA VAL A 175 -23.22 9.60 -16.82
C VAL A 175 -23.52 8.70 -15.63
N ASP A 176 -24.78 8.59 -15.22
CA ASP A 176 -25.22 7.73 -14.11
C ASP A 176 -24.93 6.25 -14.36
N MET A 177 -25.23 5.76 -15.57
CA MET A 177 -24.96 4.37 -15.97
C MET A 177 -23.47 4.04 -15.88
N TYR A 178 -22.59 4.90 -16.43
CA TYR A 178 -21.15 4.67 -16.38
C TYR A 178 -20.60 4.72 -14.95
N VAL A 179 -21.10 5.63 -14.12
CA VAL A 179 -20.69 5.72 -12.72
C VAL A 179 -21.13 4.51 -11.91
N LYS A 180 -22.35 4.00 -12.12
CA LYS A 180 -22.88 2.81 -11.42
C LYS A 180 -22.23 1.50 -11.85
N THR A 181 -21.65 1.45 -13.05
CA THR A 181 -21.00 0.26 -13.61
C THR A 181 -19.48 0.27 -13.46
N ASP A 182 -18.94 1.06 -12.52
CA ASP A 182 -17.51 1.21 -12.20
C ASP A 182 -16.61 1.78 -13.34
N PHE A 183 -17.21 2.32 -14.41
CA PHE A 183 -16.51 2.97 -15.52
C PHE A 183 -16.45 4.51 -15.36
N VAL A 184 -16.07 4.99 -14.17
CA VAL A 184 -16.10 6.44 -13.81
C VAL A 184 -15.30 7.33 -14.77
N VAL A 185 -14.19 6.84 -15.33
CA VAL A 185 -13.40 7.60 -16.30
C VAL A 185 -14.19 7.86 -17.59
N ASP A 186 -14.96 6.87 -18.06
CA ASP A 186 -15.83 7.04 -19.22
C ASP A 186 -17.06 7.89 -18.87
N GLY A 187 -17.57 7.77 -17.64
CA GLY A 187 -18.57 8.68 -17.08
C GLY A 187 -18.09 10.14 -17.11
N ARG A 188 -16.82 10.41 -16.77
CA ARG A 188 -16.24 11.76 -16.86
C ARG A 188 -16.15 12.26 -18.30
N LYS A 189 -15.84 11.39 -19.27
CA LYS A 189 -15.85 11.77 -20.69
C LYS A 189 -17.26 12.16 -21.15
N ALA A 190 -18.26 11.35 -20.81
CA ALA A 190 -19.66 11.64 -21.11
C ALA A 190 -20.10 12.98 -20.47
N PHE A 191 -19.76 13.19 -19.19
CA PHE A 191 -20.03 14.43 -18.48
C PHE A 191 -19.35 15.67 -19.12
N ASN A 192 -18.11 15.51 -19.57
CA ASN A 192 -17.39 16.57 -20.25
C ASN A 192 -17.98 16.88 -21.64
N ALA A 193 -18.59 15.89 -22.31
CA ALA A 193 -19.25 16.04 -23.60
C ALA A 193 -20.63 16.71 -23.53
N MET A 194 -21.27 16.74 -22.36
CA MET A 194 -22.58 17.41 -22.18
C MET A 194 -22.50 18.90 -22.56
N THR A 195 -23.43 19.34 -23.42
CA THR A 195 -23.59 20.75 -23.84
C THR A 195 -24.08 21.64 -22.71
N THR A 196 -25.06 21.14 -21.95
CA THR A 196 -25.60 21.77 -20.75
C THR A 196 -25.53 20.78 -19.59
N ARG A 197 -25.10 21.27 -18.42
CA ARG A 197 -25.00 20.46 -17.19
C ARG A 197 -26.06 20.91 -16.22
N ASN A 198 -26.62 19.97 -15.46
CA ASN A 198 -27.59 20.26 -14.41
C ASN A 198 -27.04 19.75 -13.07
N VAL A 199 -27.72 20.11 -11.97
CA VAL A 199 -27.31 19.69 -10.62
C VAL A 199 -27.21 18.17 -10.52
N VAL A 200 -28.10 17.42 -11.18
CA VAL A 200 -28.09 15.95 -11.19
C VAL A 200 -26.79 15.39 -11.77
N SER A 201 -26.37 15.84 -12.96
CA SER A 201 -25.15 15.32 -13.59
C SER A 201 -23.87 15.68 -12.82
N TRP A 202 -23.81 16.87 -12.22
CA TRP A 202 -22.74 17.25 -11.29
C TRP A 202 -22.71 16.33 -10.06
N THR A 203 -23.86 16.14 -9.42
CA THR A 203 -24.02 15.30 -8.22
C THR A 203 -23.59 13.87 -8.51
N THR A 204 -24.05 13.29 -9.61
CA THR A 204 -23.71 11.92 -10.04
C THR A 204 -22.21 11.74 -10.21
N MET A 205 -21.52 12.68 -10.87
CA MET A 205 -20.07 12.59 -11.05
C MET A 205 -19.32 12.74 -9.73
N ILE A 206 -19.72 13.69 -8.88
CA ILE A 206 -19.12 13.91 -7.56
C ILE A 206 -19.30 12.68 -6.68
N VAL A 207 -20.51 12.10 -6.64
CA VAL A 207 -20.80 10.86 -5.91
C VAL A 207 -20.01 9.69 -6.46
N GLY A 208 -19.88 9.58 -7.78
CA GLY A 208 -19.04 8.59 -8.44
C GLY A 208 -17.60 8.66 -7.95
N TYR A 209 -16.92 9.80 -8.14
CA TYR A 209 -15.55 9.97 -7.64
C TYR A 209 -15.44 9.78 -6.12
N GLY A 210 -16.48 10.20 -5.38
CA GLY A 210 -16.57 10.04 -3.94
C GLY A 210 -16.50 8.59 -3.48
N ARG A 211 -17.30 7.71 -4.11
CA ARG A 211 -17.36 6.26 -3.83
C ARG A 211 -16.06 5.53 -4.14
N HIS A 212 -15.34 5.96 -5.18
CA HIS A 212 -14.06 5.36 -5.57
C HIS A 212 -12.84 5.93 -4.83
N GLY A 213 -13.03 6.73 -3.78
CA GLY A 213 -11.94 7.28 -2.98
C GLY A 213 -11.11 8.37 -3.70
N ASN A 214 -11.61 8.90 -4.82
CA ASN A 214 -10.95 9.94 -5.61
C ASN A 214 -11.41 11.34 -5.15
N GLY A 215 -11.28 11.62 -3.85
CA GLY A 215 -11.81 12.85 -3.25
C GLY A 215 -11.23 14.14 -3.80
N LYS A 216 -10.01 14.12 -4.37
CA LYS A 216 -9.45 15.28 -5.05
C LYS A 216 -10.24 15.67 -6.31
N GLU A 217 -10.62 14.69 -7.13
CA GLU A 217 -11.43 14.92 -8.33
C GLU A 217 -12.85 15.36 -7.96
N ALA A 218 -13.41 14.78 -6.89
CA ALA A 218 -14.69 15.21 -6.34
C ALA A 218 -14.66 16.68 -5.88
N MET A 219 -13.60 17.12 -5.20
CA MET A 219 -13.40 18.52 -4.79
C MET A 219 -13.19 19.47 -5.97
N GLN A 220 -12.48 19.02 -7.01
CA GLN A 220 -12.32 19.80 -8.23
C GLN A 220 -13.68 20.00 -8.92
N LEU A 221 -14.49 18.94 -9.05
CA LEU A 221 -15.84 19.03 -9.60
C LEU A 221 -16.76 19.94 -8.77
N LEU A 222 -16.68 19.91 -7.44
CA LEU A 222 -17.43 20.86 -6.60
C LEU A 222 -17.01 22.31 -6.89
N THR A 223 -15.71 22.55 -7.06
CA THR A 223 -15.20 23.89 -7.36
C THR A 223 -15.71 24.36 -8.72
N GLU A 224 -15.69 23.50 -9.74
CA GLU A 224 -16.23 23.78 -11.07
C GLU A 224 -17.76 24.01 -11.03
N MET A 225 -18.50 23.21 -10.25
CA MET A 225 -19.94 23.37 -10.02
C MET A 225 -20.26 24.75 -9.41
N LEU A 226 -19.52 25.15 -8.38
CA LEU A 226 -19.69 26.45 -7.71
C LEU A 226 -19.28 27.64 -8.60
N GLN A 227 -18.26 27.47 -9.45
CA GLN A 227 -17.87 28.48 -10.44
C GLN A 227 -18.92 28.67 -11.55
N GLY A 228 -19.68 27.61 -11.85
CA GLY A 228 -20.81 27.65 -12.77
C GLY A 228 -22.11 28.14 -12.15
N ASP A 229 -22.08 28.74 -10.96
CA ASP A 229 -23.24 29.22 -10.21
C ASP A 229 -24.31 28.15 -9.87
N PHE A 230 -23.94 26.86 -9.89
CA PHE A 230 -24.82 25.78 -9.44
C PHE A 230 -24.74 25.65 -7.92
N VAL A 231 -25.88 25.39 -7.27
CA VAL A 231 -25.97 25.19 -5.82
C VAL A 231 -25.89 23.68 -5.53
N PRO A 232 -24.86 23.21 -4.81
CA PRO A 232 -24.78 21.82 -4.36
C PRO A 232 -25.94 21.49 -3.43
N ASP A 233 -26.54 20.33 -3.63
CA ASP A 233 -27.58 19.82 -2.74
C ASP A 233 -26.98 19.10 -1.52
N GLU A 234 -27.87 18.67 -0.63
CA GLU A 234 -27.53 17.94 0.60
C GLU A 234 -26.71 16.67 0.31
N LEU A 235 -27.13 15.91 -0.70
CA LEU A 235 -26.49 14.67 -1.11
C LEU A 235 -25.07 14.89 -1.66
N THR A 236 -24.89 15.92 -2.47
CA THR A 236 -23.58 16.31 -3.03
C THR A 236 -22.59 16.62 -1.91
N LEU A 237 -22.98 17.48 -0.97
CA LEU A 237 -22.11 17.90 0.12
C LEU A 237 -21.78 16.76 1.08
N ALA A 238 -22.77 15.92 1.43
CA ALA A 238 -22.55 14.74 2.26
C ALA A 238 -21.57 13.74 1.61
N SER A 239 -21.69 13.53 0.29
CA SER A 239 -20.80 12.64 -0.46
C SER A 239 -19.36 13.15 -0.49
N ILE A 240 -19.16 14.46 -0.70
CA ILE A 240 -17.84 15.09 -0.67
C ILE A 240 -17.22 14.97 0.72
N LEU A 241 -17.97 15.27 1.78
CA LEU A 241 -17.50 15.13 3.15
C LEU A 241 -17.04 13.70 3.43
N SER A 242 -17.81 12.69 3.00
CA SER A 242 -17.45 11.29 3.14
C SER A 242 -16.16 10.93 2.37
N SER A 243 -15.98 11.46 1.15
CA SER A 243 -14.79 11.21 0.34
C SER A 243 -13.54 11.92 0.90
N CYS A 244 -13.67 13.16 1.35
CA CYS A 244 -12.57 13.86 2.02
C CYS A 244 -12.19 13.19 3.35
N ALA A 245 -13.16 12.59 4.05
CA ALA A 245 -12.92 11.83 5.27
C ALA A 245 -11.99 10.63 5.05
N THR A 246 -12.14 9.89 3.94
CA THR A 246 -11.29 8.73 3.63
C THR A 246 -9.87 9.12 3.24
N LEU A 247 -9.69 10.31 2.64
CA LEU A 247 -8.39 10.87 2.31
C LEU A 247 -7.72 11.61 3.49
N ALA A 248 -8.39 11.73 4.64
CA ALA A 248 -7.97 12.55 5.77
C ALA A 248 -7.71 14.03 5.41
N ALA A 249 -8.45 14.56 4.44
CA ALA A 249 -8.28 15.89 3.84
C ALA A 249 -8.99 16.99 4.66
N ILE A 250 -8.40 17.36 5.80
CA ILE A 250 -9.02 18.28 6.77
C ILE A 250 -9.28 19.69 6.22
N ALA A 251 -8.41 20.20 5.33
CA ALA A 251 -8.53 21.55 4.80
C ALA A 251 -9.75 21.69 3.89
N GLU A 252 -10.01 20.67 3.09
CA GLU A 252 -11.15 20.53 2.19
C GLU A 252 -12.45 20.41 2.99
N ILE A 253 -12.46 19.57 4.04
CA ILE A 253 -13.61 19.45 4.95
C ILE A 253 -13.95 20.79 5.59
N THR A 254 -12.95 21.56 6.05
CA THR A 254 -13.20 22.89 6.63
C THR A 254 -13.76 23.88 5.60
N GLN A 255 -13.35 23.81 4.33
CA GLN A 255 -13.91 24.65 3.26
C GLN A 255 -15.37 24.29 3.00
N VAL A 256 -15.68 23.00 2.91
CA VAL A 256 -17.06 22.52 2.71
C VAL A 256 -17.94 22.88 3.91
N HIS A 257 -17.45 22.71 5.13
CA HIS A 257 -18.19 23.08 6.35
C HIS A 257 -18.47 24.60 6.41
N ALA A 258 -17.50 25.44 6.03
CA ALA A 258 -17.72 26.88 5.93
C ALA A 258 -18.80 27.23 4.89
N HIS A 259 -18.81 26.53 3.74
CA HIS A 259 -19.85 26.69 2.72
C HIS A 259 -21.24 26.29 3.24
N VAL A 260 -21.35 25.11 3.86
CA VAL A 260 -22.57 24.59 4.50
C VAL A 260 -23.13 25.61 5.49
N THR A 261 -22.28 26.13 6.38
CA THR A 261 -22.67 27.09 7.42
C THR A 261 -23.15 28.41 6.79
N LYS A 262 -22.43 28.93 5.78
CA LYS A 262 -22.80 30.18 5.10
C LYS A 262 -24.15 30.09 4.39
N LYS A 263 -24.52 28.89 3.91
CA LYS A 263 -25.78 28.62 3.21
C LYS A 263 -26.91 28.16 4.14
N GLY A 264 -26.66 27.99 5.44
CA GLY A 264 -27.65 27.49 6.39
C GLY A 264 -28.03 26.03 6.16
N LEU A 265 -27.17 25.24 5.51
CA LEU A 265 -27.40 23.82 5.23
C LEU A 265 -27.02 22.93 6.44
N ASP A 266 -26.39 23.49 7.46
CA ASP A 266 -26.07 22.84 8.72
C ASP A 266 -27.31 22.38 9.52
N ALA A 267 -28.49 22.89 9.18
CA ALA A 267 -29.76 22.44 9.73
C ALA A 267 -30.15 21.02 9.28
N PHE A 268 -29.62 20.53 8.16
CA PHE A 268 -29.92 19.20 7.65
C PHE A 268 -29.13 18.11 8.42
N LEU A 269 -29.85 17.14 8.99
CA LEU A 269 -29.26 16.08 9.80
C LEU A 269 -28.24 15.23 9.03
N SER A 270 -28.43 14.99 7.72
CA SER A 270 -27.47 14.18 6.96
C SER A 270 -26.12 14.87 6.81
N ILE A 271 -26.11 16.21 6.67
CA ILE A 271 -24.88 17.01 6.62
C ILE A 271 -24.22 17.04 7.99
N GLY A 272 -24.99 17.22 9.07
CA GLY A 272 -24.49 17.12 10.43
C GLY A 272 -23.79 15.78 10.71
N ASN A 273 -24.42 14.67 10.32
CA ASN A 273 -23.85 13.32 10.46
C ASN A 273 -22.61 13.13 9.58
N ALA A 274 -22.62 13.63 8.34
CA ALA A 274 -21.47 13.60 7.45
C ALA A 274 -20.27 14.39 8.00
N LEU A 275 -20.52 15.56 8.62
CA LEU A 275 -19.50 16.38 9.28
C LEU A 275 -18.90 15.68 10.50
N ILE A 276 -19.72 15.05 11.35
CA ILE A 276 -19.24 14.27 12.52
C ILE A 276 -18.29 13.15 12.04
N ASN A 277 -18.72 12.38 11.03
CA ASN A 277 -17.90 11.30 10.46
C ASN A 277 -16.62 11.84 9.81
N ALA A 278 -16.71 12.93 9.04
CA ALA A 278 -15.57 13.52 8.34
C ALA A 278 -14.51 14.05 9.30
N TYR A 279 -14.91 14.85 10.30
CA TYR A 279 -13.98 15.34 11.31
C TYR A 279 -13.40 14.23 12.18
N SER A 280 -14.20 13.21 12.51
CA SER A 280 -13.73 12.03 13.26
C SER A 280 -12.59 11.32 12.51
N LYS A 281 -12.78 10.97 11.24
CA LYS A 281 -11.76 10.27 10.43
C LYS A 281 -10.50 11.11 10.17
N CYS A 282 -10.62 12.43 10.14
CA CYS A 282 -9.48 13.34 10.01
C CYS A 282 -8.72 13.60 11.32
N GLY A 283 -9.06 12.93 12.42
CA GLY A 283 -8.35 13.10 13.68
C GLY A 283 -8.84 14.28 14.54
N SER A 284 -9.88 15.01 14.15
CA SER A 284 -10.41 16.16 14.90
C SER A 284 -11.70 15.83 15.66
N ILE A 285 -11.58 15.09 16.76
CA ILE A 285 -12.74 14.75 17.61
C ILE A 285 -13.43 15.99 18.21
N ALA A 286 -12.68 17.07 18.47
CA ALA A 286 -13.23 18.32 18.98
C ALA A 286 -14.19 18.97 17.98
N SER A 287 -13.82 19.02 16.69
CA SER A 287 -14.68 19.54 15.62
C SER A 287 -15.89 18.62 15.40
N ALA A 288 -15.70 17.31 15.47
CA ALA A 288 -16.82 16.35 15.38
C ALA A 288 -17.85 16.57 16.51
N PHE A 289 -17.40 16.76 17.75
CA PHE A 289 -18.28 17.05 18.87
C PHE A 289 -18.95 18.43 18.76
N GLN A 290 -18.26 19.43 18.21
CA GLN A 290 -18.86 20.73 17.94
C GLN A 290 -20.01 20.61 16.93
N SER A 291 -19.83 19.85 15.84
CA SER A 291 -20.89 19.57 14.86
C SER A 291 -22.05 18.78 15.47
N PHE A 292 -21.77 17.85 16.38
CA PHE A 292 -22.82 17.16 17.15
C PHE A 292 -23.60 18.15 18.03
N SER A 293 -22.90 19.03 18.75
CA SER A 293 -23.49 19.97 19.70
C SER A 293 -24.34 21.05 19.02
N SER A 294 -24.11 21.35 17.73
CA SER A 294 -24.95 22.28 16.96
C SER A 294 -26.29 21.69 16.52
N ILE A 295 -26.47 20.36 16.60
CA ILE A 295 -27.71 19.69 16.19
C ILE A 295 -28.73 19.79 17.33
N LYS A 296 -29.85 20.47 17.08
CA LYS A 296 -30.90 20.70 18.09
C LYS A 296 -31.64 19.43 18.50
N GLU A 297 -31.94 18.56 17.54
CA GLU A 297 -32.69 17.31 17.73
C GLU A 297 -31.91 16.14 17.12
N PRO A 298 -30.90 15.60 17.84
CA PRO A 298 -30.11 14.48 17.33
C PRO A 298 -30.95 13.20 17.23
N ASN A 299 -30.93 12.56 16.07
CA ASN A 299 -31.57 11.25 15.88
C ASN A 299 -30.60 10.11 16.25
N LEU A 300 -31.08 8.87 16.19
CA LEU A 300 -30.28 7.68 16.53
C LEU A 300 -28.95 7.60 15.74
N ILE A 301 -28.96 7.96 14.45
CA ILE A 301 -27.77 7.97 13.59
C ILE A 301 -26.75 9.01 14.07
N THR A 302 -27.22 10.18 14.50
CA THR A 302 -26.37 11.24 15.06
C THR A 302 -25.69 10.79 16.34
N TRP A 303 -26.43 10.16 17.26
CA TRP A 303 -25.88 9.60 18.49
C TRP A 303 -24.87 8.48 18.22
N SER A 304 -25.22 7.50 17.39
CA SER A 304 -24.33 6.38 17.08
C SER A 304 -23.05 6.84 16.38
N SER A 305 -23.12 7.89 15.55
CA SER A 305 -21.96 8.49 14.87
C SER A 305 -20.96 9.10 15.85
N ILE A 306 -21.42 9.87 16.84
CA ILE A 306 -20.51 10.51 17.82
C ILE A 306 -19.95 9.49 18.84
N ILE A 307 -20.73 8.46 19.21
CA ILE A 307 -20.28 7.37 20.08
C ILE A 307 -19.16 6.60 19.39
N SER A 308 -19.36 6.23 18.12
CA SER A 308 -18.35 5.57 17.30
C SER A 308 -17.11 6.45 17.08
N ALA A 309 -17.29 7.76 16.94
CA ALA A 309 -16.17 8.70 16.85
C ALA A 309 -15.32 8.71 18.14
N TYR A 310 -15.95 8.77 19.32
CA TYR A 310 -15.20 8.67 20.58
C TYR A 310 -14.51 7.31 20.76
N ALA A 311 -15.17 6.21 20.36
CA ALA A 311 -14.60 4.87 20.36
C ALA A 311 -13.33 4.79 19.51
N PHE A 312 -13.41 5.27 18.26
CA PHE A 312 -12.30 5.29 17.30
C PHE A 312 -11.09 6.09 17.79
N HIS A 313 -11.33 7.16 18.54
CA HIS A 313 -10.27 8.00 19.13
C HIS A 313 -9.74 7.48 20.48
N GLY A 314 -10.16 6.30 20.93
CA GLY A 314 -9.74 5.72 22.20
C GLY A 314 -10.28 6.45 23.44
N LEU A 315 -11.29 7.30 23.28
CA LEU A 315 -11.91 8.07 24.37
C LEU A 315 -13.10 7.31 24.97
N ALA A 316 -12.84 6.07 25.42
CA ALA A 316 -13.87 5.10 25.80
C ALA A 316 -14.89 5.63 26.83
N ARG A 317 -14.41 6.28 27.90
CA ARG A 317 -15.29 6.84 28.95
C ARG A 317 -16.23 7.92 28.42
N LYS A 318 -15.80 8.73 27.44
CA LYS A 318 -16.68 9.73 26.81
C LYS A 318 -17.72 9.07 25.92
N ALA A 319 -17.34 8.02 25.19
CA ALA A 319 -18.30 7.26 24.38
C ALA A 319 -19.41 6.65 25.26
N VAL A 320 -19.04 6.06 26.39
CA VAL A 320 -19.98 5.55 27.40
C VAL A 320 -20.88 6.65 27.95
N GLN A 321 -20.32 7.80 28.35
CA GLN A 321 -21.10 8.95 28.82
C GLN A 321 -22.14 9.42 27.79
N ILE A 322 -21.76 9.50 26.52
CA ILE A 322 -22.67 9.91 25.44
C ILE A 322 -23.74 8.85 25.16
N PHE A 323 -23.41 7.55 25.28
CA PHE A 323 -24.38 6.47 25.16
C PHE A 323 -25.41 6.53 26.30
N GLU A 324 -24.97 6.76 27.54
CA GLU A 324 -25.88 6.95 28.68
C GLU A 324 -26.74 8.23 28.52
N GLU A 325 -26.18 9.31 27.99
CA GLU A 325 -26.94 10.51 27.68
C GLU A 325 -28.03 10.24 26.64
N MET A 326 -27.74 9.47 25.59
CA MET A 326 -28.71 9.02 24.59
C MET A 326 -29.88 8.26 25.26
N LEU A 327 -29.58 7.33 26.17
CA LEU A 327 -30.60 6.58 26.93
C LEU A 327 -31.43 7.51 27.81
N SER A 328 -30.80 8.43 28.53
CA SER A 328 -31.48 9.38 29.41
C SER A 328 -32.45 10.31 28.67
N LYS A 329 -32.19 10.58 27.38
CA LYS A 329 -33.04 11.36 26.47
C LYS A 329 -34.15 10.53 25.83
N GLY A 330 -34.29 9.25 26.20
CA GLY A 330 -35.34 8.35 25.70
C GLY A 330 -35.12 7.86 24.27
N VAL A 331 -33.91 7.95 23.73
CA VAL A 331 -33.59 7.43 22.39
C VAL A 331 -33.23 5.95 22.53
N SER A 332 -34.02 5.07 21.90
CA SER A 332 -33.76 3.63 21.93
C SER A 332 -32.54 3.28 21.08
N PRO A 333 -31.51 2.61 21.64
CA PRO A 333 -30.34 2.14 20.90
C PRO A 333 -30.74 1.06 19.88
N ASP A 334 -29.99 1.00 18.78
CA ASP A 334 -30.01 -0.12 17.83
C ASP A 334 -28.70 -0.92 17.90
N ARG A 335 -28.57 -1.90 16.99
CA ARG A 335 -27.35 -2.70 16.82
C ARG A 335 -26.10 -1.84 16.61
N ILE A 336 -26.21 -0.73 15.88
CA ILE A 336 -25.07 0.13 15.55
C ILE A 336 -24.61 0.93 16.78
N ALA A 337 -25.54 1.47 17.57
CA ALA A 337 -25.22 2.16 18.81
C ALA A 337 -24.55 1.23 19.83
N PHE A 338 -25.05 0.00 19.98
CA PHE A 338 -24.42 -1.02 20.83
C PHE A 338 -23.02 -1.42 20.34
N LEU A 339 -22.84 -1.60 19.03
CA LEU A 339 -21.51 -1.84 18.46
C LEU A 339 -20.53 -0.70 18.78
N GLY A 340 -20.99 0.55 18.69
CA GLY A 340 -20.19 1.73 19.02
C GLY A 340 -19.71 1.74 20.48
N VAL A 341 -20.61 1.50 21.45
CA VAL A 341 -20.23 1.47 22.88
C VAL A 341 -19.38 0.25 23.24
N LEU A 342 -19.63 -0.92 22.64
CA LEU A 342 -18.82 -2.12 22.85
C LEU A 342 -17.42 -1.98 22.26
N SER A 343 -17.28 -1.36 21.08
CA SER A 343 -15.99 -1.00 20.50
C SER A 343 -15.22 -0.03 21.40
N ALA A 344 -15.91 0.96 21.97
CA ALA A 344 -15.32 1.86 22.95
C ALA A 344 -14.82 1.11 24.19
N CYS A 345 -15.61 0.18 24.73
CA CYS A 345 -15.22 -0.65 25.86
C CYS A 345 -13.98 -1.49 25.52
N SER A 346 -13.94 -2.13 24.36
CA SER A 346 -12.78 -2.91 23.88
C SER A 346 -11.51 -2.06 23.83
N HIS A 347 -11.57 -0.90 23.16
CA HIS A 347 -10.40 -0.01 23.03
C HIS A 347 -9.98 0.64 24.35
N GLY A 348 -10.92 0.83 25.29
CA GLY A 348 -10.68 1.36 26.63
C GLY A 348 -10.31 0.33 27.69
N GLY A 349 -10.38 -0.98 27.38
CA GLY A 349 -10.19 -2.06 28.36
C GLY A 349 -11.26 -2.09 29.47
N LEU A 350 -12.47 -1.59 29.20
CA LEU A 350 -13.59 -1.51 30.14
C LEU A 350 -14.35 -2.84 30.15
N VAL A 351 -13.81 -3.86 30.82
CA VAL A 351 -14.32 -5.24 30.77
C VAL A 351 -15.73 -5.33 31.37
N ASP A 352 -15.94 -4.77 32.55
CA ASP A 352 -17.21 -4.88 33.27
C ASP A 352 -18.33 -4.14 32.53
N GLU A 353 -18.06 -2.93 32.05
CA GLU A 353 -19.00 -2.16 31.23
C GLU A 353 -19.31 -2.85 29.91
N GLY A 354 -18.31 -3.48 29.26
CA GLY A 354 -18.51 -4.24 28.03
C GLY A 354 -19.51 -5.38 28.20
N PHE A 355 -19.40 -6.16 29.29
CA PHE A 355 -20.37 -7.21 29.61
C PHE A 355 -21.73 -6.64 30.03
N HIS A 356 -21.76 -5.53 30.76
CA HIS A 356 -23.00 -4.85 31.12
C HIS A 356 -23.80 -4.45 29.88
N TYR A 357 -23.16 -3.77 28.91
CA TYR A 357 -23.84 -3.34 27.69
C TYR A 357 -24.22 -4.51 26.76
N PHE A 358 -23.38 -5.54 26.67
CA PHE A 358 -23.71 -6.74 25.89
C PHE A 358 -24.93 -7.49 26.49
N GLY A 359 -25.00 -7.56 27.83
CA GLY A 359 -26.15 -8.11 28.54
C GLY A 359 -27.40 -7.24 28.36
N SER A 360 -27.27 -5.91 28.48
CA SER A 360 -28.37 -4.96 28.29
C SER A 360 -28.96 -5.02 26.88
N MET A 361 -28.11 -5.14 25.85
CA MET A 361 -28.51 -5.32 24.46
C MET A 361 -29.48 -6.50 24.30
N THR A 362 -29.18 -7.62 24.94
CA THR A 362 -29.97 -8.86 24.83
C THR A 362 -31.20 -8.82 25.75
N ASN A 363 -31.02 -8.48 27.02
CA ASN A 363 -32.05 -8.62 28.05
C ASN A 363 -33.05 -7.45 28.05
N ASN A 364 -32.55 -6.22 27.92
CA ASN A 364 -33.36 -5.01 28.08
C ASN A 364 -33.90 -4.51 26.73
N HIS A 365 -33.12 -4.66 25.66
CA HIS A 365 -33.46 -4.13 24.34
C HIS A 365 -33.87 -5.20 23.31
N GLN A 366 -33.79 -6.50 23.67
CA GLN A 366 -34.19 -7.63 22.81
C GLN A 366 -33.48 -7.62 21.45
N ILE A 367 -32.25 -7.14 21.41
CA ILE A 367 -31.44 -7.07 20.19
C ILE A 367 -30.50 -8.28 20.14
N VAL A 368 -30.68 -9.13 19.13
CA VAL A 368 -29.81 -10.30 18.91
C VAL A 368 -28.39 -9.86 18.54
N PRO A 369 -27.35 -10.28 19.29
CA PRO A 369 -25.96 -9.96 18.97
C PRO A 369 -25.50 -10.59 17.65
N GLY A 370 -24.93 -9.75 16.78
CA GLY A 370 -24.29 -10.18 15.53
C GLY A 370 -22.79 -10.47 15.69
N LEU A 371 -22.14 -10.88 14.60
CA LEU A 371 -20.70 -11.18 14.56
C LEU A 371 -19.83 -10.01 15.05
N GLU A 372 -20.19 -8.77 14.72
CA GLU A 372 -19.38 -7.60 15.11
C GLU A 372 -19.39 -7.39 16.64
N HIS A 373 -20.50 -7.74 17.31
CA HIS A 373 -20.64 -7.58 18.76
C HIS A 373 -19.78 -8.61 19.51
N TYR A 374 -19.78 -9.87 19.05
CA TYR A 374 -18.88 -10.91 19.58
C TYR A 374 -17.42 -10.57 19.30
N ALA A 375 -17.11 -10.01 18.13
CA ALA A 375 -15.76 -9.52 17.81
C ALA A 375 -15.28 -8.50 18.84
N CYS A 376 -16.12 -7.53 19.24
CA CYS A 376 -15.77 -6.56 20.27
C CYS A 376 -15.54 -7.21 21.64
N LEU A 377 -16.34 -8.19 22.06
CA LEU A 377 -16.12 -8.90 23.33
C LEU A 377 -14.82 -9.71 23.34
N ILE A 378 -14.51 -10.38 22.23
CA ILE A 378 -13.29 -11.19 22.10
C ILE A 378 -12.05 -10.28 22.03
N ASP A 379 -12.11 -9.16 21.31
CA ASP A 379 -11.04 -8.14 21.32
C ASP A 379 -10.86 -7.52 22.72
N LEU A 380 -11.96 -7.23 23.44
CA LEU A 380 -11.94 -6.69 24.80
C LEU A 380 -11.24 -7.64 25.78
N LEU A 381 -11.67 -8.90 25.84
CA LEU A 381 -11.07 -9.93 26.70
C LEU A 381 -9.64 -10.25 26.27
N GLY A 382 -9.40 -10.30 24.97
CA GLY A 382 -8.10 -10.54 24.37
C GLY A 382 -7.08 -9.47 24.78
N ARG A 383 -7.46 -8.18 24.71
CA ARG A 383 -6.63 -7.06 25.19
C ARG A 383 -6.41 -7.10 26.69
N ALA A 384 -7.43 -7.46 27.46
CA ALA A 384 -7.35 -7.62 28.91
C ALA A 384 -6.52 -8.84 29.36
N GLY A 385 -6.11 -9.72 28.43
CA GLY A 385 -5.31 -10.91 28.71
C GLY A 385 -6.13 -12.11 29.21
N ASN A 386 -7.46 -12.00 29.25
CA ASN A 386 -8.36 -13.06 29.68
C ASN A 386 -8.69 -14.02 28.53
N LEU A 387 -7.65 -14.71 28.04
CA LEU A 387 -7.69 -15.49 26.80
C LEU A 387 -8.56 -16.74 26.87
N ASP A 388 -8.61 -17.41 28.02
CA ASP A 388 -9.43 -18.62 28.18
C ASP A 388 -10.92 -18.27 28.09
N ARG A 389 -11.36 -17.21 28.78
CA ARG A 389 -12.73 -16.71 28.68
C ARG A 389 -13.07 -16.20 27.27
N ALA A 390 -12.10 -15.61 26.57
CA ALA A 390 -12.27 -15.19 25.17
C ALA A 390 -12.44 -16.40 24.24
N TYR A 391 -11.68 -17.47 24.49
CA TYR A 391 -11.79 -18.73 23.75
C TYR A 391 -13.13 -19.43 24.01
N ASP A 392 -13.60 -19.45 25.26
CA ASP A 392 -14.90 -20.02 25.61
C ASP A 392 -16.05 -19.31 24.88
N ILE A 393 -16.00 -17.98 24.77
CA ILE A 393 -16.99 -17.23 23.99
C ILE A 393 -16.88 -17.54 22.50
N LEU A 394 -15.66 -17.67 21.97
CA LEU A 394 -15.41 -18.02 20.57
C LEU A 394 -15.89 -19.45 20.21
N GLU A 395 -15.84 -20.40 21.15
CA GLU A 395 -16.36 -21.76 20.95
C GLU A 395 -17.89 -21.84 21.09
N ASN A 396 -18.46 -21.09 22.04
CA ASN A 396 -19.88 -21.21 22.39
C ASN A 396 -20.78 -20.18 21.70
N MET A 397 -20.24 -19.31 20.85
CA MET A 397 -21.06 -18.33 20.13
C MET A 397 -22.03 -19.03 19.16
N PRO A 398 -23.28 -18.54 19.02
CA PRO A 398 -24.33 -19.21 18.22
C PRO A 398 -24.15 -19.03 16.71
N ILE A 399 -23.09 -18.32 16.28
CA ILE A 399 -22.80 -17.99 14.89
C ILE A 399 -21.37 -18.46 14.61
N GLU A 400 -21.09 -18.99 13.42
CA GLU A 400 -19.72 -19.38 13.08
C GLU A 400 -18.76 -18.17 13.09
N PRO A 401 -17.58 -18.28 13.73
CA PRO A 401 -16.65 -17.16 13.85
C PRO A 401 -16.04 -16.80 12.49
N GLY A 402 -16.23 -15.56 12.04
CA GLY A 402 -15.58 -15.05 10.84
C GLY A 402 -14.07 -14.77 11.02
N ALA A 403 -13.37 -14.55 9.90
CA ALA A 403 -11.92 -14.31 9.89
C ALA A 403 -11.47 -13.15 10.78
N ASN A 404 -12.28 -12.09 10.85
CA ASN A 404 -12.02 -10.90 11.65
C ASN A 404 -11.90 -11.23 13.16
N VAL A 405 -12.80 -12.09 13.65
CA VAL A 405 -12.88 -12.49 15.06
C VAL A 405 -11.68 -13.37 15.43
N LEU A 406 -11.40 -14.37 14.58
CA LEU A 406 -10.26 -15.26 14.74
C LEU A 406 -8.93 -14.49 14.67
N GLY A 407 -8.81 -13.56 13.72
CA GLY A 407 -7.64 -12.69 13.59
C GLY A 407 -7.39 -11.82 14.83
N ALA A 408 -8.44 -11.22 15.39
CA ALA A 408 -8.35 -10.44 16.63
C ALA A 408 -7.90 -11.32 17.82
N PHE A 409 -8.51 -12.49 17.98
CA PHE A 409 -8.16 -13.44 19.04
C PHE A 409 -6.72 -13.97 18.91
N ILE A 410 -6.28 -14.31 17.70
CA ILE A 410 -4.91 -14.71 17.40
C ILE A 410 -3.92 -13.58 17.75
N GLY A 411 -4.26 -12.34 17.39
CA GLY A 411 -3.47 -11.16 17.72
C GLY A 411 -3.31 -10.99 19.23
N ALA A 412 -4.39 -11.16 20.00
CA ALA A 412 -4.37 -11.14 21.45
C ALA A 412 -3.52 -12.27 22.05
N CYS A 413 -3.68 -13.51 21.54
CA CYS A 413 -2.89 -14.64 21.97
C CYS A 413 -1.38 -14.42 21.75
N LYS A 414 -1.01 -13.81 20.61
CA LYS A 414 0.37 -13.40 20.34
C LYS A 414 0.87 -12.34 21.33
N ALA A 415 0.06 -11.32 21.61
CA ALA A 415 0.43 -10.23 22.52
C ALA A 415 0.68 -10.72 23.95
N HIS A 416 -0.07 -11.72 24.40
CA HIS A 416 0.02 -12.30 25.75
C HIS A 416 0.77 -13.64 25.81
N GLY A 417 1.39 -14.08 24.71
CA GLY A 417 2.26 -15.27 24.68
C GLY A 417 1.55 -16.63 24.77
N ASN A 418 0.22 -16.71 24.61
CA ASN A 418 -0.52 -17.98 24.65
C ASN A 418 -0.59 -18.63 23.26
N ILE A 419 0.47 -19.35 22.93
CA ILE A 419 0.68 -19.95 21.61
C ILE A 419 -0.34 -21.07 21.33
N ARG A 420 -0.77 -21.82 22.37
CA ARG A 420 -1.68 -22.96 22.20
C ARG A 420 -3.01 -22.52 21.60
N LEU A 421 -3.63 -21.50 22.19
CA LEU A 421 -4.89 -20.96 21.72
C LEU A 421 -4.75 -20.26 20.35
N ALA A 422 -3.60 -19.62 20.09
CA ALA A 422 -3.31 -19.01 18.79
C ALA A 422 -3.30 -20.05 17.65
N VAL A 423 -2.72 -21.23 17.88
CA VAL A 423 -2.68 -22.32 16.88
C VAL A 423 -4.06 -22.90 16.62
N LEU A 424 -4.88 -23.13 17.66
CA LEU A 424 -6.25 -23.65 17.52
C LEU A 424 -7.13 -22.69 16.71
N ALA A 425 -7.06 -21.38 17.01
CA ALA A 425 -7.79 -20.37 16.25
C ALA A 425 -7.27 -20.23 14.80
N ALA A 426 -5.96 -20.37 14.59
CA ALA A 426 -5.34 -20.37 13.26
C ALA A 426 -5.80 -21.55 12.39
N GLU A 427 -5.97 -22.74 12.97
CA GLU A 427 -6.50 -23.91 12.25
C GLU A 427 -7.96 -23.70 11.82
N LYS A 428 -8.78 -23.05 12.65
CA LYS A 428 -10.14 -22.65 12.28
C LYS A 428 -10.13 -21.62 11.15
N LEU A 429 -9.26 -20.59 11.23
CA LEU A 429 -9.12 -19.56 10.20
C LEU A 429 -8.72 -20.16 8.85
N PHE A 430 -7.80 -21.13 8.84
CA PHE A 430 -7.40 -21.83 7.61
C PHE A 430 -8.51 -22.63 6.95
N LYS A 431 -9.44 -23.18 7.73
CA LYS A 431 -10.60 -23.89 7.18
C LYS A 431 -11.60 -22.93 6.55
N LEU A 432 -11.73 -21.73 7.12
CA LEU A 432 -12.65 -20.69 6.65
C LEU A 432 -12.16 -19.99 5.37
N GLU A 433 -10.89 -19.59 5.32
CA GLU A 433 -10.32 -18.84 4.20
C GLU A 433 -9.10 -19.55 3.58
N PRO A 434 -9.31 -20.66 2.84
CA PRO A 434 -8.21 -21.45 2.30
C PRO A 434 -7.42 -20.76 1.18
N GLU A 435 -7.96 -19.70 0.59
CA GLU A 435 -7.36 -18.97 -0.54
C GLU A 435 -6.82 -17.58 -0.16
N ASP A 436 -7.07 -17.08 1.05
CA ASP A 436 -6.63 -15.75 1.47
C ASP A 436 -5.16 -15.71 1.93
N PRO A 437 -4.26 -14.96 1.25
CA PRO A 437 -2.86 -14.87 1.66
C PRO A 437 -2.63 -14.21 3.04
N VAL A 438 -3.59 -13.42 3.55
CA VAL A 438 -3.45 -12.75 4.85
C VAL A 438 -3.49 -13.77 5.98
N SER A 439 -4.41 -14.74 5.89
CA SER A 439 -4.51 -15.88 6.80
C SER A 439 -3.22 -16.70 6.89
N TYR A 440 -2.61 -17.08 5.76
CA TYR A 440 -1.31 -17.78 5.76
C TYR A 440 -0.18 -16.93 6.35
N THR A 441 -0.18 -15.63 6.08
CA THR A 441 0.82 -14.70 6.62
C THR A 441 0.70 -14.59 8.14
N LEU A 442 -0.52 -14.50 8.67
CA LEU A 442 -0.78 -14.42 10.11
C LEU A 442 -0.25 -15.66 10.82
N VAL A 443 -0.59 -16.85 10.32
CA VAL A 443 -0.17 -18.12 10.93
C VAL A 443 1.32 -18.37 10.77
N SER A 444 1.90 -18.02 9.62
CA SER A 444 3.35 -18.04 9.40
C SER A 444 4.09 -17.18 10.43
N ASN A 445 3.57 -16.00 10.76
CA ASN A 445 4.17 -15.12 11.77
C ASN A 445 4.05 -15.69 13.20
N ILE A 446 2.98 -16.43 13.51
CA ILE A 446 2.85 -17.12 14.81
C ILE A 446 3.91 -18.21 14.92
N TYR A 447 4.02 -19.10 13.92
CA TYR A 447 5.04 -20.16 13.95
C TYR A 447 6.47 -19.60 14.00
N ALA A 448 6.73 -18.49 13.30
CA ALA A 448 8.03 -17.81 13.33
C ALA A 448 8.34 -17.23 14.71
N PHE A 449 7.34 -16.65 15.40
CA PHE A 449 7.51 -16.15 16.76
C PHE A 449 7.91 -17.24 17.77
N VAL A 450 7.48 -18.48 17.53
CA VAL A 450 7.74 -19.65 18.39
C VAL A 450 9.03 -20.39 17.98
N GLY A 451 9.73 -19.93 16.94
CA GLY A 451 10.92 -20.62 16.40
C GLY A 451 10.61 -21.93 15.66
N ARG A 452 9.33 -22.20 15.35
CA ARG A 452 8.90 -23.40 14.61
C ARG A 452 9.04 -23.20 13.10
N TRP A 453 10.28 -23.05 12.62
CA TRP A 453 10.60 -22.71 11.23
C TRP A 453 10.11 -23.74 10.19
N VAL A 454 9.99 -25.01 10.57
CA VAL A 454 9.43 -26.08 9.71
C VAL A 454 7.97 -25.80 9.36
N ASP A 455 7.18 -25.38 10.35
CA ASP A 455 5.77 -25.06 10.15
C ASP A 455 5.61 -23.73 9.39
N VAL A 456 6.52 -22.77 9.59
CA VAL A 456 6.61 -21.53 8.77
C VAL A 456 6.82 -21.87 7.30
N ALA A 457 7.83 -22.71 6.99
CA ALA A 457 8.15 -23.11 5.63
C ALA A 457 6.98 -23.88 4.99
N ARG A 458 6.34 -24.79 5.75
CA ARG A 458 5.15 -25.52 5.29
C ARG A 458 3.98 -24.60 4.96
N VAL A 459 3.67 -23.64 5.83
CA VAL A 459 2.59 -22.65 5.63
C VAL A 459 2.89 -21.73 4.44
N ARG A 460 4.13 -21.27 4.28
CA ARG A 460 4.53 -20.42 3.13
C ARG A 460 4.55 -21.18 1.82
N LYS A 461 4.94 -22.46 1.82
CA LYS A 461 4.83 -23.35 0.65
C LYS A 461 3.38 -23.55 0.24
N LEU A 462 2.49 -23.78 1.21
CA LEU A 462 1.06 -23.93 0.97
C LEU A 462 0.44 -22.65 0.39
N MET A 463 0.81 -21.49 0.96
CA MET A 463 0.43 -20.16 0.43
C MET A 463 0.89 -19.97 -1.03
N ARG A 464 2.15 -20.28 -1.35
CA ARG A 464 2.70 -20.19 -2.73
C ARG A 464 1.97 -21.10 -3.73
N SER A 465 1.39 -22.21 -3.26
CA SER A 465 0.67 -23.16 -4.11
C SER A 465 -0.83 -22.87 -4.28
N ARG A 466 -1.43 -22.07 -3.38
CA ARG A 466 -2.89 -21.86 -3.31
C ARG A 466 -3.35 -20.41 -3.46
N CYS A 467 -2.47 -19.44 -3.29
CA CYS A 467 -2.82 -18.02 -3.32
C CYS A 467 -2.17 -17.31 -4.50
N ASP A 468 -2.94 -16.43 -5.17
CA ASP A 468 -2.40 -15.47 -6.13
C ASP A 468 -1.67 -14.31 -5.43
N HIS A 469 -0.75 -13.67 -6.15
CA HIS A 469 0.27 -12.73 -5.68
C HIS A 469 -0.16 -11.78 -4.54
N LYS A 470 0.69 -11.72 -3.50
CA LYS A 470 0.55 -10.83 -2.34
C LYS A 470 0.48 -9.35 -2.73
N VAL A 471 -0.61 -8.67 -2.35
CA VAL A 471 -0.69 -7.20 -2.36
C VAL A 471 0.03 -6.65 -1.12
N PRO A 472 1.04 -5.76 -1.27
CA PRO A 472 1.71 -5.16 -0.12
C PRO A 472 0.74 -4.27 0.68
N GLY A 473 0.70 -4.45 2.00
CA GLY A 473 -0.01 -3.51 2.89
C GLY A 473 0.58 -2.10 2.75
N CYS A 474 -0.28 -1.10 2.56
CA CYS A 474 0.09 0.30 2.38
C CYS A 474 -0.53 1.19 3.48
N SER A 475 0.24 2.15 3.98
CA SER A 475 -0.20 3.32 4.72
C SER A 475 0.02 4.56 3.86
N TRP A 476 -0.61 5.69 4.13
CA TRP A 476 -0.33 6.93 3.39
C TRP A 476 -0.45 8.16 4.29
N ILE A 477 0.22 9.25 3.91
CA ILE A 477 0.12 10.55 4.57
C ILE A 477 0.11 11.66 3.54
N GLU A 478 -0.64 12.73 3.77
CA GLU A 478 -0.62 13.91 2.92
C GLU A 478 0.29 14.99 3.53
N VAL A 479 1.27 15.48 2.75
CA VAL A 479 2.15 16.59 3.15
C VAL A 479 2.16 17.64 2.04
N GLY A 480 1.61 18.82 2.35
CA GLY A 480 1.60 19.96 1.42
C GLY A 480 0.80 19.72 0.13
N GLY A 481 -0.37 19.06 0.22
CA GLY A 481 -1.25 18.80 -0.92
C GLY A 481 -0.84 17.59 -1.78
N LYS A 482 0.09 16.74 -1.30
CA LYS A 482 0.54 15.52 -1.97
C LYS A 482 0.43 14.32 -1.05
N VAL A 483 -0.29 13.29 -1.50
CA VAL A 483 -0.41 12.00 -0.82
C VAL A 483 0.84 11.16 -1.06
N HIS A 484 1.49 10.76 0.01
CA HIS A 484 2.65 9.88 0.04
C HIS A 484 2.23 8.51 0.55
N THR A 485 2.30 7.49 -0.31
CA THR A 485 1.98 6.10 0.05
C THR A 485 3.23 5.34 0.48
N PHE A 486 3.13 4.66 1.62
CA PHE A 486 4.14 3.83 2.28
C PHE A 486 3.68 2.38 2.27
N SER A 487 4.25 1.55 1.41
CA SER A 487 4.05 0.11 1.51
C SER A 487 5.03 -0.49 2.53
N LYS A 488 4.64 -1.58 3.20
CA LYS A 488 5.49 -2.36 4.14
C LYS A 488 6.83 -2.83 3.53
N VAL A 489 7.02 -2.66 2.22
CA VAL A 489 8.19 -3.03 1.41
C VAL A 489 9.15 -1.84 1.18
N ARG A 490 8.82 -0.63 1.64
CA ARG A 490 9.72 0.54 1.61
C ARG A 490 10.28 0.85 3.00
N CYS A 491 11.36 0.17 3.40
CA CYS A 491 12.29 0.76 4.35
C CYS A 491 13.16 1.79 3.60
N SER A 492 12.62 2.98 3.35
CA SER A 492 13.46 4.15 3.14
C SER A 492 13.78 4.78 4.50
N HIS A 493 15.01 5.27 4.66
CA HIS A 493 15.56 5.97 5.84
C HIS A 493 14.69 7.11 6.44
N ILE A 494 13.55 7.46 5.80
CA ILE A 494 12.58 8.42 6.30
C ILE A 494 11.78 7.84 7.49
N CYS A 495 11.56 6.51 7.53
CA CYS A 495 10.83 5.87 8.62
C CYS A 495 11.54 6.06 9.97
N THR A 496 12.86 5.90 10.04
CA THR A 496 13.62 6.07 11.29
C THR A 496 13.68 7.54 11.72
N CYS A 497 13.83 8.49 10.79
CA CYS A 497 13.86 9.91 11.11
C CYS A 497 12.50 10.45 11.58
N ILE A 498 11.38 10.00 11.00
CA ILE A 498 10.02 10.42 11.41
C ILE A 498 9.58 9.69 12.68
N ILE A 499 9.88 8.39 12.83
CA ILE A 499 9.61 7.65 14.07
C ILE A 499 10.44 8.24 15.21
N ASN A 500 11.72 8.58 15.00
CA ASN A 500 12.51 9.29 16.02
C ASN A 500 11.99 10.71 16.28
N HIS A 501 11.50 11.44 15.27
CA HIS A 501 10.87 12.74 15.51
C HIS A 501 9.56 12.63 16.30
N LEU A 502 8.73 11.62 16.03
CA LEU A 502 7.50 11.33 16.79
C LEU A 502 7.81 10.83 18.20
N TYR A 503 8.89 10.05 18.39
CA TYR A 503 9.37 9.61 19.70
C TYR A 503 9.94 10.77 20.53
N VAL A 504 10.60 11.74 19.88
CA VAL A 504 11.07 12.99 20.50
C VAL A 504 9.90 13.91 20.86
N ILE A 505 8.84 13.98 20.04
CA ILE A 505 7.61 14.73 20.35
C ILE A 505 6.80 14.04 21.47
N ALA A 506 6.76 12.70 21.50
CA ALA A 506 6.11 11.91 22.54
C ALA A 506 6.86 11.91 23.88
N SER A 507 8.20 11.99 23.86
CA SER A 507 9.02 12.13 25.07
C SER A 507 9.04 13.56 25.62
N ALA A 508 8.92 14.57 24.75
CA ALA A 508 8.71 15.97 25.17
C ALA A 508 7.33 16.20 25.82
N THR A 509 6.32 15.40 25.47
CA THR A 509 4.99 15.44 26.10
C THR A 509 4.89 14.60 27.38
N ARG A 510 5.73 13.57 27.57
CA ARG A 510 5.80 12.80 28.83
C ARG A 510 6.57 13.49 29.95
N THR A 511 7.52 14.36 29.63
CA THR A 511 8.34 15.07 30.62
C THR A 511 7.68 16.32 31.23
N THR A 512 6.46 16.67 30.81
CA THR A 512 5.69 17.79 31.39
C THR A 512 4.59 17.39 32.37
N ASN A 513 4.37 16.09 32.61
CA ASN A 513 3.30 15.60 33.49
C ASN A 513 3.75 14.76 34.70
N SER A 514 5.04 14.67 34.99
CA SER A 514 5.55 14.01 36.21
C SER A 514 6.24 15.00 37.15
N ASN A 515 5.45 15.89 37.76
CA ASN A 515 5.69 16.46 39.09
C ASN A 515 4.69 17.59 39.36
N LYS A 516 3.60 17.28 40.08
CA LYS A 516 2.96 18.16 41.08
C LYS A 516 1.78 17.43 41.72
N GLY A 517 1.98 16.99 42.97
CA GLY A 517 0.89 16.71 43.90
C GLY A 517 0.14 18.00 44.30
N PRO A 518 -1.01 17.87 44.99
CA PRO A 518 -1.99 18.93 45.06
C PRO A 518 -1.73 19.88 46.24
N LYS A 519 -1.49 21.18 45.98
CA LYS A 519 -1.71 22.25 46.98
C LYS A 519 -2.19 23.57 46.34
N SER A 520 -3.40 23.92 46.74
CA SER A 520 -4.03 25.24 46.96
C SER A 520 -3.40 26.55 46.42
N SER A 521 -4.28 27.32 45.77
CA SER A 521 -4.43 28.80 45.79
C SER A 521 -3.24 29.71 45.41
N SER A 522 -3.36 30.41 44.27
CA SER A 522 -3.44 31.90 44.22
C SER A 522 -3.33 32.44 42.78
N SER A 523 -4.08 33.50 42.52
CA SER A 523 -4.47 34.09 41.22
C SER A 523 -3.41 34.96 40.53
N LYS A 524 -2.11 34.61 40.60
CA LYS A 524 -1.04 35.42 39.95
C LYS A 524 -0.27 34.71 38.82
N SER A 525 -0.51 33.42 38.56
CA SER A 525 0.24 32.66 37.54
C SER A 525 -0.40 32.64 36.14
N GLN A 526 -1.64 33.13 35.97
CA GLN A 526 -2.32 33.16 34.67
C GLN A 526 -1.95 34.35 33.77
N LYS A 527 -1.37 35.43 34.31
CA LYS A 527 -0.91 36.58 33.50
C LYS A 527 0.46 36.36 32.84
N GLN A 528 1.30 35.48 33.38
CA GLN A 528 2.62 35.16 32.82
C GLN A 528 2.58 34.02 31.77
N LEU A 529 1.49 33.24 31.74
CA LEU A 529 1.27 32.20 30.74
C LEU A 529 0.68 32.77 29.43
N LYS A 530 -0.14 33.82 29.51
CA LYS A 530 -0.65 34.54 28.32
C LYS A 530 0.45 35.28 27.56
N SER A 531 1.44 35.87 28.24
CA SER A 531 2.55 36.56 27.57
C SER A 531 3.58 35.60 26.93
N LYS A 532 3.60 34.32 27.31
CA LYS A 532 4.43 33.29 26.66
C LYS A 532 3.70 32.56 25.52
N GLN A 533 2.37 32.50 25.51
CA GLN A 533 1.59 31.99 24.38
C GLN A 533 1.45 33.02 23.22
N GLU A 534 1.49 34.32 23.50
CA GLU A 534 1.46 35.37 22.45
C GLU A 534 2.76 35.50 21.65
N ASN A 535 3.90 34.97 22.14
CA ASN A 535 5.17 34.96 21.40
C ASN A 535 5.37 33.75 20.46
N LEU A 536 4.47 32.76 20.48
CA LEU A 536 4.52 31.62 19.55
C LEU A 536 3.70 31.83 18.26
N TYR A 537 2.88 32.89 18.20
CA TYR A 537 2.05 33.24 17.03
C TYR A 537 2.59 34.40 16.18
N LYS A 538 3.85 34.80 16.37
CA LYS A 538 4.52 35.88 15.62
C LYS A 538 5.70 35.42 14.75
N ILE A 539 5.57 34.30 14.04
CA ILE A 539 6.48 33.96 12.92
C ILE A 539 5.66 33.47 11.71
N LYS A 540 4.96 34.41 11.06
CA LYS A 540 4.61 34.37 9.63
C LYS A 540 4.43 35.82 9.14
N SER A 541 5.54 36.47 8.79
CA SER A 541 5.60 37.44 7.68
C SER A 541 7.04 37.92 7.45
N CYS A 542 7.79 37.21 6.61
CA CYS A 542 8.89 37.84 5.89
C CYS A 542 8.60 37.66 4.39
N LYS A 543 8.37 38.80 3.72
CA LYS A 543 8.31 38.91 2.26
C LYS A 543 9.60 38.35 1.64
N PRO A 544 9.56 37.83 0.40
CA PRO A 544 10.74 37.27 -0.26
C PRO A 544 11.78 38.37 -0.53
N ASN A 545 13.02 38.13 -0.08
CA ASN A 545 14.18 38.97 -0.39
C ASN A 545 14.62 38.69 -1.84
N PRO A 546 14.64 39.66 -2.79
CA PRO A 546 14.88 39.39 -4.21
C PRO A 546 16.34 39.10 -4.60
N PHE A 547 17.28 39.04 -3.65
CA PHE A 547 18.72 39.04 -3.96
C PHE A 547 19.45 37.69 -3.83
N LEU A 548 18.79 36.60 -3.41
CA LEU A 548 19.46 35.28 -3.25
C LEU A 548 19.22 34.26 -4.38
N ASN A 549 18.34 34.54 -5.34
CA ASN A 549 18.02 33.59 -6.43
C ASN A 549 18.83 33.80 -7.72
N ARG A 550 19.73 34.79 -7.79
CA ARG A 550 20.56 35.03 -9.00
C ARG A 550 22.01 34.54 -8.91
N THR A 551 22.54 34.24 -7.73
CA THR A 551 23.93 33.79 -7.55
C THR A 551 24.08 32.27 -7.38
N GLN A 552 23.08 31.58 -6.82
CA GLN A 552 23.16 30.12 -6.63
C GLN A 552 22.90 29.30 -7.91
N ALA A 553 22.16 29.87 -8.88
CA ALA A 553 21.91 29.24 -10.18
C ALA A 553 23.08 29.42 -11.18
N ALA A 554 23.87 30.49 -11.04
CA ALA A 554 24.99 30.79 -11.94
C ALA A 554 26.25 29.95 -11.64
N ILE A 555 26.47 29.59 -10.37
CA ILE A 555 27.65 28.81 -9.94
C ILE A 555 27.47 27.32 -10.22
N ASN A 556 26.26 26.78 -10.04
CA ASN A 556 25.96 25.37 -10.27
C ASN A 556 25.91 24.94 -11.76
N HIS A 557 25.70 25.88 -12.68
CA HIS A 557 25.66 25.58 -14.12
C HIS A 557 27.04 25.69 -14.79
N LYS A 558 27.97 26.51 -14.27
CA LYS A 558 29.33 26.66 -14.83
C LYS A 558 30.31 25.56 -14.41
N LEU A 559 30.14 24.96 -13.22
CA LEU A 559 31.00 23.88 -12.73
C LEU A 559 30.64 22.49 -13.28
N LYS A 560 29.35 22.22 -13.57
CA LYS A 560 28.89 20.90 -14.04
C LYS A 560 29.30 20.54 -15.47
N LYS A 561 29.54 21.52 -16.35
CA LYS A 561 29.94 21.26 -17.76
C LYS A 561 31.45 21.29 -18.00
N LYS A 562 32.23 22.06 -17.25
CA LYS A 562 33.69 22.17 -17.47
C LYS A 562 34.45 20.93 -16.99
N MET A 563 34.08 20.36 -15.85
CA MET A 563 34.84 19.26 -15.23
C MET A 563 34.70 17.92 -15.98
N VAL A 564 33.52 17.65 -16.53
CA VAL A 564 33.26 16.44 -17.35
C VAL A 564 33.99 16.49 -18.69
N TYR A 565 34.10 17.68 -19.30
CA TYR A 565 34.78 17.88 -20.58
C TYR A 565 36.31 17.78 -20.46
N THR A 566 36.90 18.23 -19.34
CA THR A 566 38.35 18.13 -19.10
C THR A 566 38.81 16.69 -18.84
N ILE A 567 37.98 15.86 -18.19
CA ILE A 567 38.29 14.43 -17.95
C ILE A 567 38.18 13.62 -19.25
N ALA A 568 37.25 13.95 -20.14
CA ALA A 568 37.10 13.27 -21.43
C ALA A 568 38.27 13.55 -22.39
N ILE A 569 38.89 14.74 -22.33
CA ILE A 569 40.04 15.12 -23.17
C ILE A 569 41.35 14.51 -22.65
N ALA A 570 41.48 14.33 -21.33
CA ALA A 570 42.68 13.75 -20.71
C ALA A 570 42.83 12.22 -20.94
N LEU A 571 41.76 11.52 -21.35
CA LEU A 571 41.75 10.05 -21.43
C LEU A 571 42.03 9.45 -22.82
N GLY A 572 42.14 10.24 -23.89
CA GLY A 572 42.80 9.82 -25.15
C GLY A 572 42.58 8.39 -25.68
N VAL A 573 41.37 7.82 -25.61
CA VAL A 573 41.12 6.44 -26.09
C VAL A 573 40.60 6.45 -27.53
N LYS A 574 41.47 6.09 -28.49
CA LYS A 574 41.05 5.60 -29.82
C LYS A 574 40.73 4.10 -29.74
N PRO A 575 39.71 3.58 -30.46
CA PRO A 575 39.48 2.15 -30.56
C PRO A 575 40.48 1.54 -31.56
N PHE A 576 41.28 0.57 -31.09
CA PHE A 576 42.15 -0.25 -31.93
C PHE A 576 41.46 -1.62 -32.12
N PHE A 577 41.09 -1.93 -33.35
CA PHE A 577 40.75 -3.30 -33.76
C PHE A 577 42.05 -4.06 -34.04
N PRO A 578 42.14 -5.34 -33.65
CA PRO A 578 42.89 -6.27 -34.47
C PRO A 578 42.01 -7.41 -34.98
N THR A 579 42.31 -7.72 -36.22
CA THR A 579 41.76 -8.71 -37.11
C THR A 579 42.22 -10.13 -36.73
N VAL A 580 41.39 -11.08 -37.15
CA VAL A 580 41.53 -12.54 -37.12
C VAL A 580 42.93 -13.03 -37.54
N ILE A 581 43.51 -13.95 -36.74
CA ILE A 581 44.38 -15.03 -37.24
C ILE A 581 43.95 -16.33 -36.54
N THR A 582 43.58 -17.29 -37.37
CA THR A 582 43.32 -18.71 -37.08
C THR A 582 44.56 -19.42 -36.57
N ALA A 583 44.39 -20.24 -35.53
CA ALA A 583 45.24 -21.40 -35.28
C ALA A 583 44.35 -22.54 -34.74
N GLN A 584 44.07 -23.51 -35.60
CA GLN A 584 43.63 -24.84 -35.22
C GLN A 584 44.76 -25.51 -34.42
N GLN A 585 44.41 -26.15 -33.30
CA GLN A 585 45.09 -27.36 -32.87
C GLN A 585 44.07 -28.29 -32.21
N ASP A 586 43.76 -29.34 -32.94
CA ASP A 586 43.10 -30.55 -32.47
C ASP A 586 43.92 -31.19 -31.35
N LEU A 587 43.28 -31.52 -30.24
CA LEU A 587 43.64 -32.68 -29.42
C LEU A 587 42.35 -33.33 -28.89
N SER A 588 42.19 -34.59 -29.29
CA SER A 588 41.11 -35.52 -28.98
C SER A 588 41.20 -36.08 -27.54
N PRO A 589 40.16 -36.77 -27.04
CA PRO A 589 39.93 -36.95 -25.61
C PRO A 589 40.52 -38.27 -25.08
N SER A 590 41.13 -38.22 -23.88
CA SER A 590 41.50 -39.43 -23.13
C SER A 590 40.61 -39.62 -21.90
N PHE A 591 39.71 -40.58 -22.04
CA PHE A 591 39.19 -41.52 -21.05
C PHE A 591 39.46 -41.23 -19.55
N TYR A 592 38.38 -41.03 -18.78
CA TYR A 592 38.21 -41.73 -17.50
C TYR A 592 36.78 -42.25 -17.35
N LYS A 593 36.71 -43.55 -17.06
CA LYS A 593 35.52 -44.40 -16.98
C LYS A 593 34.62 -44.00 -15.82
N LYS A 594 33.31 -43.96 -16.11
CA LYS A 594 32.22 -44.12 -15.14
C LYS A 594 32.35 -45.49 -14.45
N SER A 595 32.33 -45.51 -13.12
CA SER A 595 31.83 -46.66 -12.36
C SER A 595 30.34 -46.43 -12.07
N SER A 596 29.55 -47.43 -12.37
CA SER A 596 28.10 -47.44 -12.24
C SER A 596 27.65 -48.15 -10.96
N SER A 597 26.47 -47.74 -10.51
CA SER A 597 25.46 -48.45 -9.73
C SER A 597 25.55 -48.42 -8.21
N SER A 598 24.63 -47.66 -7.61
CA SER A 598 23.57 -48.23 -6.78
C SER A 598 22.33 -47.33 -6.82
N SER A 599 21.21 -47.90 -7.22
CA SER A 599 19.89 -47.29 -7.28
C SER A 599 19.39 -46.88 -5.90
N SER A 600 19.40 -45.58 -5.63
CA SER A 600 18.45 -44.92 -4.73
C SER A 600 17.86 -43.76 -5.50
N SER A 601 16.55 -43.49 -5.34
CA SER A 601 15.92 -42.31 -5.93
C SER A 601 16.54 -41.06 -5.31
N THR A 602 17.62 -40.55 -5.90
CA THR A 602 18.33 -39.38 -5.43
C THR A 602 17.42 -38.16 -5.59
N ARG A 603 17.09 -37.50 -4.45
CA ARG A 603 16.49 -36.16 -4.47
C ARG A 603 17.40 -35.27 -5.33
N LYS A 604 16.85 -34.64 -6.36
CA LYS A 604 17.53 -33.54 -7.05
C LYS A 604 17.73 -32.41 -6.05
N GLY A 605 18.95 -31.90 -5.90
CA GLY A 605 19.22 -30.74 -5.07
C GLY A 605 18.64 -29.46 -5.67
N ASP A 606 18.35 -28.48 -4.81
CA ASP A 606 17.75 -27.21 -5.20
C ASP A 606 18.83 -26.14 -5.44
N LEU A 607 18.81 -25.53 -6.63
CA LEU A 607 19.66 -24.42 -7.04
C LEU A 607 18.83 -23.13 -7.05
N ILE A 608 19.09 -22.25 -6.09
CA ILE A 608 18.29 -21.03 -5.89
C ILE A 608 18.96 -19.83 -6.57
N PHE A 609 18.28 -19.23 -7.55
CA PHE A 609 18.73 -18.02 -8.23
C PHE A 609 18.13 -16.79 -7.57
N VAL A 610 18.96 -15.99 -6.91
CA VAL A 610 18.58 -14.72 -6.28
C VAL A 610 18.81 -13.59 -7.27
N VAL A 611 17.73 -13.13 -7.89
CA VAL A 611 17.78 -12.22 -9.04
C VAL A 611 17.36 -10.82 -8.63
N ASN A 612 18.19 -9.82 -8.90
CA ASN A 612 17.82 -8.43 -8.72
C ASN A 612 17.27 -7.84 -10.03
N PRO A 613 15.94 -7.83 -10.28
CA PRO A 613 15.39 -7.41 -11.57
C PRO A 613 15.61 -5.93 -11.87
N LYS A 614 15.78 -5.09 -10.84
CA LYS A 614 16.06 -3.65 -10.97
C LYS A 614 17.55 -3.35 -11.16
N GLY A 615 18.42 -4.35 -11.02
CA GLY A 615 19.86 -4.24 -11.25
C GLY A 615 20.19 -3.65 -12.61
N ALA A 616 21.28 -2.87 -12.68
CA ALA A 616 21.73 -2.18 -13.89
C ALA A 616 20.61 -1.41 -14.63
N ASN A 617 19.80 -0.64 -13.88
CA ASN A 617 18.63 0.10 -14.39
C ASN A 617 17.60 -0.80 -15.10
N GLY A 618 17.34 -1.99 -14.56
CA GLY A 618 16.38 -2.95 -15.12
C GLY A 618 16.93 -3.86 -16.21
N ARG A 619 18.22 -3.73 -16.57
CA ARG A 619 18.88 -4.62 -17.55
C ARG A 619 18.97 -6.05 -17.02
N THR A 620 19.30 -6.24 -15.74
CA THR A 620 19.42 -7.57 -15.13
C THR A 620 18.13 -8.38 -15.29
N GLY A 621 16.96 -7.79 -15.03
CA GLY A 621 15.68 -8.48 -15.21
C GLY A 621 15.34 -8.83 -16.68
N LYS A 622 15.75 -7.99 -17.64
CA LYS A 622 15.55 -8.25 -19.08
C LYS A 622 16.45 -9.39 -19.57
N GLU A 623 17.72 -9.38 -19.17
CA GLU A 623 18.69 -10.40 -19.57
C GLU A 623 18.43 -11.74 -18.87
N TRP A 624 18.01 -11.73 -17.61
CA TRP A 624 17.62 -12.95 -16.89
C TRP A 624 16.51 -13.72 -17.61
N LYS A 625 15.48 -13.03 -18.11
CA LYS A 625 14.39 -13.67 -18.89
C LYS A 625 14.89 -14.37 -20.15
N LYS A 626 15.92 -13.83 -20.81
CA LYS A 626 16.54 -14.44 -21.99
C LYS A 626 17.47 -15.61 -21.63
N LEU A 627 18.13 -15.52 -20.47
CA LEU A 627 19.09 -16.52 -20.01
C LEU A 627 18.40 -17.75 -19.40
N LEU A 628 17.24 -17.58 -18.77
CA LEU A 628 16.53 -18.64 -18.03
C LEU A 628 16.29 -19.93 -18.85
N PRO A 629 15.87 -19.90 -20.14
CA PRO A 629 15.75 -21.12 -20.94
C PRO A 629 17.08 -21.87 -21.10
N PHE A 630 18.20 -21.13 -21.25
CA PHE A 630 19.54 -21.70 -21.36
C PHE A 630 19.98 -22.33 -20.02
N VAL A 631 19.73 -21.66 -18.89
CA VAL A 631 19.98 -22.20 -17.54
C VAL A 631 19.21 -23.50 -17.33
N ARG A 632 17.92 -23.53 -17.67
CA ARG A 632 17.07 -24.73 -17.54
C ARG A 632 17.55 -25.88 -18.41
N SER A 633 17.95 -25.60 -19.64
CA SER A 633 18.52 -26.61 -20.56
C SER A 633 19.83 -27.20 -20.04
N ARG A 634 20.71 -26.36 -19.49
CA ARG A 634 22.08 -26.75 -19.11
C ARG A 634 22.17 -27.37 -17.72
N LEU A 635 21.44 -26.84 -16.73
CA LEU A 635 21.53 -27.24 -15.32
C LEU A 635 20.31 -28.04 -14.83
N GLY A 636 19.16 -27.97 -15.53
CA GLY A 636 17.90 -28.57 -15.06
C GLY A 636 17.80 -30.10 -15.20
N LYS A 637 18.80 -30.76 -15.79
CA LYS A 637 18.85 -32.22 -15.88
C LYS A 637 19.12 -32.86 -14.51
N ASP A 638 19.98 -32.23 -13.71
CA ASP A 638 20.51 -32.79 -12.46
C ASP A 638 20.01 -32.06 -11.21
N LEU A 639 19.56 -30.80 -11.33
CA LEU A 639 19.12 -29.95 -10.22
C LEU A 639 17.75 -29.31 -10.46
N ASN A 640 17.03 -29.01 -9.38
CA ASN A 640 15.82 -28.19 -9.44
C ASN A 640 16.21 -26.71 -9.48
N ILE A 641 15.67 -25.95 -10.43
CA ILE A 641 15.98 -24.52 -10.59
C ILE A 641 14.83 -23.70 -10.00
N CYS A 642 15.13 -22.93 -8.95
CA CYS A 642 14.16 -22.02 -8.34
C CYS A 642 14.58 -20.57 -8.53
N GLU A 643 13.72 -19.76 -9.11
CA GLU A 643 13.95 -18.31 -9.25
C GLU A 643 13.34 -17.54 -8.07
N SER A 644 14.10 -16.60 -7.51
CA SER A 644 13.62 -15.69 -6.46
C SER A 644 13.98 -14.25 -6.82
N LEU A 645 12.96 -13.46 -7.15
CA LEU A 645 13.13 -12.06 -7.56
C LEU A 645 13.18 -11.14 -6.34
N THR A 646 14.18 -10.26 -6.26
CA THR A 646 14.26 -9.29 -5.17
C THR A 646 13.28 -8.13 -5.36
N SER A 647 12.66 -7.69 -4.26
CA SER A 647 11.65 -6.63 -4.26
C SER A 647 12.22 -5.25 -3.88
N GLY A 648 13.33 -5.23 -3.13
CA GLY A 648 14.05 -4.06 -2.65
C GLY A 648 15.38 -4.41 -1.98
N PRO A 649 16.08 -3.41 -1.39
CA PRO A 649 17.34 -3.63 -0.65
C PRO A 649 17.18 -4.63 0.50
N CYS A 650 18.26 -5.34 0.83
CA CYS A 650 18.36 -6.36 1.89
C CYS A 650 17.49 -7.63 1.65
N HIS A 651 16.61 -7.66 0.65
CA HIS A 651 15.75 -8.81 0.41
C HIS A 651 16.54 -10.05 -0.05
N ALA A 652 17.69 -9.87 -0.71
CA ALA A 652 18.52 -11.01 -1.10
C ALA A 652 19.13 -11.72 0.13
N ILE A 653 19.40 -10.99 1.22
CA ILE A 653 19.86 -11.56 2.50
C ILE A 653 18.83 -12.58 3.01
N ASP A 654 17.55 -12.18 3.06
CA ASP A 654 16.46 -13.01 3.56
C ASP A 654 16.23 -14.24 2.69
N ILE A 655 16.23 -14.06 1.35
CA ILE A 655 16.11 -15.16 0.39
C ILE A 655 17.24 -16.16 0.58
N THR A 656 18.48 -15.70 0.72
CA THR A 656 19.63 -16.59 0.90
C THR A 656 19.54 -17.34 2.23
N ARG A 657 19.16 -16.70 3.33
CA ARG A 657 18.95 -17.37 4.62
C ARG A 657 17.85 -18.42 4.55
N GLU A 658 16.74 -18.12 3.88
CA GLU A 658 15.65 -19.07 3.66
C GLU A 658 16.13 -20.26 2.83
N ALA A 659 16.83 -20.02 1.71
CA ALA A 659 17.39 -21.05 0.85
C ALA A 659 18.34 -22.01 1.61
N ILE A 660 19.26 -21.47 2.41
CA ILE A 660 20.19 -22.28 3.21
C ILE A 660 19.43 -23.15 4.21
N ARG A 661 18.45 -22.57 4.91
CA ARG A 661 17.64 -23.28 5.93
C ARG A 661 16.74 -24.36 5.31
N GLU A 662 16.30 -24.16 4.08
CA GLU A 662 15.54 -25.14 3.29
C GLU A 662 16.42 -26.27 2.72
N GLY A 663 17.74 -26.21 2.91
CA GLY A 663 18.67 -27.23 2.44
C GLY A 663 19.00 -27.10 0.96
N ALA A 664 19.00 -25.87 0.42
CA ALA A 664 19.51 -25.62 -0.93
C ALA A 664 20.93 -26.17 -1.08
N GLU A 665 21.24 -26.70 -2.25
CA GLU A 665 22.59 -27.19 -2.58
C GLU A 665 23.52 -26.01 -2.92
N ALA A 666 22.93 -24.96 -3.47
CA ALA A 666 23.66 -23.83 -4.02
C ALA A 666 22.79 -22.58 -4.15
N VAL A 667 23.41 -21.41 -3.94
CA VAL A 667 22.76 -20.09 -4.05
C VAL A 667 23.50 -19.25 -5.09
N VAL A 668 22.80 -18.88 -6.16
CA VAL A 668 23.33 -18.12 -7.28
C VAL A 668 22.91 -16.65 -7.16
N ALA A 669 23.86 -15.75 -6.94
CA ALA A 669 23.64 -14.32 -7.04
C ALA A 669 23.57 -13.90 -8.52
N VAL A 670 22.46 -13.31 -8.94
CA VAL A 670 22.24 -12.83 -10.31
C VAL A 670 22.07 -11.32 -10.30
N GLY A 671 23.16 -10.60 -10.62
CA GLY A 671 23.20 -9.14 -10.51
C GLY A 671 24.62 -8.59 -10.48
N GLY A 672 24.77 -7.43 -9.84
CA GLY A 672 26.10 -6.81 -9.62
C GLY A 672 26.62 -7.07 -8.21
N ASP A 673 27.73 -6.40 -7.87
CA ASP A 673 28.44 -6.59 -6.59
C ASP A 673 27.55 -6.34 -5.36
N GLY A 674 26.59 -5.40 -5.43
CA GLY A 674 25.62 -5.21 -4.35
C GLY A 674 24.65 -6.38 -4.15
N THR A 675 24.24 -7.09 -5.22
CA THR A 675 23.42 -8.31 -5.07
C THR A 675 24.24 -9.43 -4.44
N LEU A 676 25.50 -9.56 -4.87
CA LEU A 676 26.44 -10.52 -4.29
C LEU A 676 26.66 -10.24 -2.80
N HIS A 677 26.87 -8.97 -2.45
CA HIS A 677 27.06 -8.51 -1.08
C HIS A 677 25.88 -8.89 -0.16
N GLU A 678 24.64 -8.63 -0.59
CA GLU A 678 23.45 -9.04 0.16
C GLU A 678 23.37 -10.58 0.28
N VAL A 679 23.66 -11.32 -0.79
CA VAL A 679 23.65 -12.80 -0.74
C VAL A 679 24.66 -13.31 0.29
N ILE A 680 25.88 -12.79 0.32
CA ILE A 680 26.92 -13.19 1.29
C ILE A 680 26.50 -12.90 2.73
N ASN A 681 25.92 -11.74 3.00
CA ASN A 681 25.40 -11.44 4.34
C ASN A 681 24.23 -12.38 4.73
N GLY A 682 23.59 -13.03 3.76
CA GLY A 682 22.63 -14.10 3.99
C GLY A 682 23.26 -15.44 4.40
N PHE A 683 24.55 -15.67 4.15
CA PHE A 683 25.26 -16.86 4.62
C PHE A 683 25.55 -16.84 6.12
N PHE A 684 25.39 -15.69 6.78
CA PHE A 684 25.70 -15.51 8.19
C PHE A 684 24.51 -14.92 8.97
N TRP A 685 24.42 -15.25 10.26
CA TRP A 685 23.45 -14.73 11.22
C TRP A 685 24.01 -14.81 12.64
N ALA A 686 23.89 -13.75 13.44
CA ALA A 686 24.38 -13.71 14.82
C ALA A 686 25.85 -14.13 14.96
N GLY A 687 26.69 -13.73 14.00
CA GLY A 687 28.12 -14.05 14.00
C GLY A 687 28.49 -15.46 13.54
N LYS A 688 27.52 -16.30 13.13
CA LYS A 688 27.76 -17.70 12.72
C LYS A 688 27.27 -17.97 11.30
N PRO A 689 27.87 -18.93 10.57
CA PRO A 689 27.32 -19.43 9.31
C PRO A 689 25.92 -20.01 9.53
N VAL A 690 25.00 -19.73 8.61
CA VAL A 690 23.67 -20.32 8.59
C VAL A 690 23.79 -21.76 8.11
N SER A 691 23.17 -22.71 8.82
CA SER A 691 23.16 -24.13 8.47
C SER A 691 21.76 -24.63 8.15
N ALA A 692 21.68 -25.70 7.35
CA ALA A 692 20.47 -26.48 7.20
C ALA A 692 20.22 -27.26 8.51
N HIS A 693 19.05 -27.07 9.12
CA HIS A 693 18.61 -27.66 10.40
C HIS A 693 19.30 -27.16 11.69
N ASP A 694 18.49 -26.64 12.62
CA ASP A 694 18.82 -26.57 14.05
C ASP A 694 18.77 -27.99 14.63
N LYS A 695 19.89 -28.73 14.57
CA LYS A 695 20.20 -29.66 15.66
C LYS A 695 20.92 -28.83 16.71
N GLU A 696 20.40 -28.81 17.93
CA GLU A 696 21.07 -28.19 19.08
C GLU A 696 22.56 -28.55 19.08
N VAL A 697 23.42 -27.54 18.94
CA VAL A 697 24.86 -27.70 19.14
C VAL A 697 25.17 -27.30 20.57
N THR A 698 25.30 -28.30 21.44
CA THR A 698 26.16 -28.21 22.61
C THR A 698 27.58 -27.89 22.15
N CYS A 699 28.10 -26.74 22.57
CA CYS A 699 29.49 -26.36 22.36
C CYS A 699 30.43 -27.37 23.03
N THR A 700 31.34 -27.96 22.26
CA THR A 700 32.65 -28.38 22.77
C THR A 700 33.73 -27.83 21.86
N THR A 701 34.59 -27.02 22.47
CA THR A 701 35.86 -26.50 21.96
C THR A 701 36.83 -27.62 21.63
N SER A 702 37.30 -27.68 20.38
CA SER A 702 38.69 -28.03 20.03
C SER A 702 38.88 -28.04 18.51
N LEU A 703 39.89 -27.29 18.05
CA LEU A 703 40.69 -27.44 16.83
C LEU A 703 40.23 -28.47 15.78
N GLY A 704 39.93 -27.96 14.57
CA GLY A 704 40.08 -28.69 13.31
C GLY A 704 38.79 -29.29 12.71
N GLY A 705 38.39 -28.78 11.54
CA GLY A 705 37.44 -29.44 10.63
C GLY A 705 35.97 -29.05 10.80
N PHE A 706 35.52 -28.02 10.07
CA PHE A 706 34.10 -27.71 9.91
C PHE A 706 33.49 -28.64 8.85
N ASP A 707 32.73 -29.66 9.28
CA ASP A 707 31.93 -30.52 8.40
C ASP A 707 30.45 -30.07 8.46
N TYR A 708 30.19 -28.86 7.98
CA TYR A 708 28.84 -28.34 7.72
C TYR A 708 28.65 -28.28 6.20
N THR A 709 27.60 -28.90 5.67
CA THR A 709 27.19 -28.71 4.27
C THR A 709 26.51 -27.34 4.13
N VAL A 710 27.32 -26.28 4.11
CA VAL A 710 26.90 -24.94 3.69
C VAL A 710 26.76 -24.97 2.16
N PRO A 711 25.67 -24.44 1.57
CA PRO A 711 25.55 -24.41 0.12
C PRO A 711 26.69 -23.66 -0.53
N SER A 712 26.99 -24.02 -1.77
CA SER A 712 27.99 -23.28 -2.53
C SER A 712 27.40 -21.97 -3.07
N LEU A 713 28.20 -20.90 -3.05
CA LEU A 713 27.88 -19.61 -3.66
C LEU A 713 28.25 -19.62 -5.15
N GLN A 714 27.40 -19.03 -5.99
CA GLN A 714 27.73 -18.75 -7.38
C GLN A 714 27.37 -17.32 -7.77
N LEU A 715 28.03 -16.81 -8.81
CA LEU A 715 27.77 -15.48 -9.36
C LEU A 715 27.54 -15.54 -10.86
N ILE A 716 26.42 -14.94 -11.29
CA ILE A 716 26.18 -14.53 -12.68
C ILE A 716 26.26 -13.00 -12.72
N PRO A 717 27.39 -12.43 -13.20
CA PRO A 717 27.60 -11.00 -13.20
C PRO A 717 26.73 -10.36 -14.29
N LEU A 718 25.68 -9.66 -13.88
CA LEU A 718 24.75 -8.91 -14.73
C LEU A 718 24.65 -7.43 -14.28
N GLY A 719 25.64 -6.99 -13.50
CA GLY A 719 25.77 -5.64 -12.95
C GLY A 719 26.49 -4.67 -13.89
N THR A 720 26.85 -3.49 -13.38
CA THR A 720 27.59 -2.46 -14.15
C THR A 720 29.08 -2.37 -13.77
N GLY A 721 29.48 -2.92 -12.62
CA GLY A 721 30.87 -2.89 -12.12
C GLY A 721 31.56 -4.24 -12.27
N SER A 722 30.92 -5.31 -11.77
CA SER A 722 31.40 -6.70 -11.80
C SER A 722 32.82 -6.80 -11.21
N ASP A 723 33.10 -5.99 -10.18
CA ASP A 723 34.43 -5.82 -9.59
C ASP A 723 34.92 -7.11 -8.93
N PHE A 724 34.02 -7.86 -8.28
CA PHE A 724 34.34 -9.16 -7.72
C PHE A 724 34.73 -10.17 -8.82
N ALA A 725 33.95 -10.24 -9.91
CA ALA A 725 34.24 -11.13 -11.04
C ALA A 725 35.59 -10.81 -11.72
N ARG A 726 35.94 -9.52 -11.82
CA ARG A 726 37.24 -9.06 -12.36
C ARG A 726 38.42 -9.55 -11.54
N THR A 727 38.28 -9.71 -10.22
CA THR A 727 39.35 -10.20 -9.34
C THR A 727 39.82 -11.60 -9.74
N PHE A 728 38.91 -12.44 -10.24
CA PHE A 728 39.20 -13.78 -10.74
C PHE A 728 39.48 -13.83 -12.26
N GLY A 729 39.53 -12.67 -12.95
CA GLY A 729 39.74 -12.61 -14.39
C GLY A 729 38.56 -13.12 -15.22
N TRP A 730 37.36 -13.21 -14.63
CA TRP A 730 36.17 -13.69 -15.33
C TRP A 730 35.63 -12.65 -16.30
N LYS A 731 35.13 -13.13 -17.45
CA LYS A 731 34.41 -12.27 -18.40
C LYS A 731 33.01 -11.97 -17.90
N ASP A 732 32.51 -10.80 -18.27
CA ASP A 732 31.14 -10.33 -17.97
C ASP A 732 30.12 -10.94 -18.96
N ASP A 733 30.26 -12.25 -19.26
CA ASP A 733 29.35 -13.03 -20.10
C ASP A 733 28.50 -13.97 -19.22
N PRO A 734 27.18 -13.74 -19.13
CA PRO A 734 26.27 -14.59 -18.35
C PRO A 734 26.21 -16.05 -18.82
N ARG A 735 26.46 -16.34 -20.11
CA ARG A 735 26.47 -17.72 -20.62
C ARG A 735 27.71 -18.47 -20.17
N GLU A 736 28.86 -17.81 -20.22
CA GLU A 736 30.13 -18.35 -19.69
C GLU A 736 30.03 -18.59 -18.18
N ALA A 737 29.36 -17.69 -17.44
CA ALA A 737 29.09 -17.89 -16.02
C ALA A 737 28.23 -19.14 -15.76
N VAL A 738 27.22 -19.40 -16.58
CA VAL A 738 26.40 -20.64 -16.48
C VAL A 738 27.23 -21.89 -16.80
N GLU A 739 28.12 -21.84 -17.79
CA GLU A 739 29.03 -22.96 -18.08
C GLU A 739 30.05 -23.20 -16.96
N ARG A 740 30.54 -22.14 -16.30
CA ARG A 740 31.37 -22.28 -15.09
C ARG A 740 30.62 -23.01 -13.98
N ILE A 741 29.36 -22.62 -13.73
CA ILE A 741 28.50 -23.29 -12.75
C ILE A 741 28.32 -24.76 -13.13
N ALA A 742 28.11 -25.06 -14.41
CA ALA A 742 27.95 -26.44 -14.91
C ALA A 742 29.23 -27.29 -14.77
N ARG A 743 30.43 -26.68 -14.78
CA ARG A 743 31.71 -27.39 -14.59
C ARG A 743 31.93 -27.82 -13.14
N GLY A 744 31.31 -27.13 -12.17
CA GLY A 744 31.33 -27.55 -10.76
C GLY A 744 32.69 -27.47 -10.05
N LEU A 745 33.63 -26.65 -10.54
CA LEU A 745 34.93 -26.46 -9.90
C LEU A 745 34.77 -25.64 -8.61
N LYS A 746 35.00 -26.26 -7.46
CA LYS A 746 34.84 -25.66 -6.13
C LYS A 746 36.16 -25.08 -5.64
N SER A 747 36.09 -23.88 -5.05
CA SER A 747 37.17 -23.30 -4.25
C SER A 747 36.57 -22.63 -3.02
N ARG A 748 37.36 -22.46 -1.96
CA ARG A 748 36.90 -21.72 -0.78
C ARG A 748 37.50 -20.33 -0.79
N ILE A 749 36.68 -19.32 -0.53
CA ILE A 749 37.10 -17.92 -0.48
C ILE A 749 37.03 -17.39 0.95
N ASP A 750 37.92 -16.44 1.23
CA ASP A 750 37.96 -15.70 2.48
C ASP A 750 36.85 -14.64 2.51
N ILE A 751 36.32 -14.35 3.71
CA ILE A 751 35.29 -13.33 3.93
C ILE A 751 35.77 -12.32 4.96
N GLY A 752 35.66 -11.02 4.66
CA GLY A 752 35.95 -9.97 5.62
C GLY A 752 34.80 -9.72 6.58
N VAL A 753 35.11 -9.42 7.84
CA VAL A 753 34.14 -9.17 8.91
C VAL A 753 34.43 -7.82 9.57
N ILE A 754 33.37 -7.04 9.80
CA ILE A 754 33.40 -5.73 10.44
C ILE A 754 32.58 -5.81 11.74
N SER A 755 33.21 -5.59 12.88
CA SER A 755 32.61 -5.69 14.21
C SER A 755 32.61 -4.33 14.93
N GLY A 756 31.64 -4.08 15.83
CA GLY A 756 31.61 -2.91 16.71
C GLY A 756 30.93 -3.18 18.05
N GLU A 757 30.85 -2.16 18.92
CA GLU A 757 30.53 -2.31 20.36
C GLU A 757 29.12 -2.80 20.72
N SER A 758 28.13 -2.76 19.80
CA SER A 758 26.74 -3.12 20.13
C SER A 758 25.90 -3.69 18.97
N GLY A 759 26.54 -4.10 17.85
CA GLY A 759 25.84 -4.53 16.64
C GLY A 759 26.26 -5.90 16.12
N GLU A 760 25.41 -6.49 15.27
CA GLU A 760 25.74 -7.71 14.51
C GLU A 760 26.97 -7.46 13.61
N PRO A 761 27.86 -8.46 13.44
CA PRO A 761 28.99 -8.34 12.52
C PRO A 761 28.50 -8.22 11.08
N HIS A 762 29.17 -7.36 10.31
CA HIS A 762 28.88 -7.16 8.89
C HIS A 762 29.92 -7.86 8.01
N TYR A 763 29.49 -8.52 6.95
CA TYR A 763 30.36 -9.33 6.09
C TYR A 763 30.59 -8.66 4.74
N PHE A 764 31.79 -8.78 4.19
CA PHE A 764 32.13 -8.24 2.88
C PHE A 764 33.12 -9.13 2.11
N VAL A 765 33.06 -9.05 0.78
CA VAL A 765 33.93 -9.83 -0.12
C VAL A 765 34.91 -8.99 -0.93
N ASN A 766 34.58 -7.72 -1.21
CA ASN A 766 35.45 -6.87 -2.01
C ASN A 766 36.35 -6.01 -1.13
N VAL A 767 35.87 -4.82 -0.77
CA VAL A 767 36.64 -3.80 -0.07
C VAL A 767 35.75 -3.15 0.98
N ALA A 768 36.32 -2.92 2.16
CA ALA A 768 35.77 -2.05 3.18
C ALA A 768 36.56 -0.73 3.21
N ASP A 769 35.83 0.39 3.22
CA ASP A 769 36.35 1.73 3.06
C ASP A 769 36.13 2.56 4.33
N ILE A 770 37.13 3.37 4.67
CA ILE A 770 37.07 4.33 5.77
C ILE A 770 37.39 5.74 5.26
N HIS A 771 36.68 6.72 5.81
CA HIS A 771 36.91 8.16 5.63
C HIS A 771 36.53 8.70 4.23
N LEU A 772 37.47 9.18 3.40
CA LEU A 772 37.13 9.76 2.09
C LEU A 772 36.53 8.71 1.15
N SER A 773 37.10 7.51 1.08
CA SER A 773 36.61 6.44 0.19
C SER A 773 35.19 6.01 0.56
N ALA A 774 34.87 5.98 1.86
CA ALA A 774 33.51 5.76 2.35
C ALA A 774 32.55 6.89 1.92
N LYS A 775 32.95 8.17 2.06
CA LYS A 775 32.15 9.30 1.56
C LYS A 775 31.95 9.22 0.03
N ALA A 776 32.97 8.81 -0.71
CA ALA A 776 32.94 8.67 -2.15
C ALA A 776 31.92 7.61 -2.59
N GLY A 777 31.91 6.44 -1.93
CA GLY A 777 30.94 5.37 -2.15
C GLY A 777 29.49 5.83 -1.90
N TYR A 778 29.27 6.58 -0.82
CA TYR A 778 27.96 7.16 -0.51
C TYR A 778 27.46 8.10 -1.61
N TYR A 779 28.30 9.02 -2.12
CA TYR A 779 27.92 9.92 -3.21
C TYR A 779 27.76 9.22 -4.56
N ALA A 780 28.57 8.19 -4.84
CA ALA A 780 28.48 7.39 -6.05
C ALA A 780 27.12 6.68 -6.15
N SER A 781 26.56 6.24 -5.02
CA SER A 781 25.23 5.60 -4.96
C SER A 781 24.09 6.47 -5.53
N ARG A 782 24.20 7.80 -5.43
CA ARG A 782 23.23 8.78 -5.97
C ARG A 782 23.39 9.04 -7.46
N HIS A 783 24.52 8.67 -8.04
CA HIS A 783 24.90 8.96 -9.43
C HIS A 783 25.03 7.71 -10.31
N LYS A 784 24.46 6.56 -9.90
CA LYS A 784 24.50 5.28 -10.63
C LYS A 784 24.06 5.33 -12.11
N LYS A 785 23.39 6.41 -12.55
CA LYS A 785 23.05 6.68 -13.96
C LYS A 785 24.26 6.93 -14.86
N PHE A 786 25.43 7.26 -14.31
CA PHE A 786 26.65 7.62 -15.06
C PHE A 786 27.67 6.47 -15.21
N GLY A 787 27.27 5.22 -14.95
CA GLY A 787 28.17 4.05 -15.09
C GLY A 787 29.42 4.17 -14.21
N ASN A 788 30.59 3.76 -14.71
CA ASN A 788 31.85 3.77 -13.96
C ASN A 788 32.28 5.19 -13.51
N LEU A 789 31.82 6.24 -14.20
CA LEU A 789 32.12 7.63 -13.83
C LEU A 789 31.45 8.06 -12.51
N CYS A 790 30.45 7.32 -12.02
CA CYS A 790 29.77 7.66 -10.78
C CYS A 790 30.69 7.62 -9.56
N TYR A 791 31.69 6.73 -9.55
CA TYR A 791 32.67 6.63 -8.45
C TYR A 791 33.68 7.78 -8.47
N VAL A 792 34.09 8.23 -9.66
CA VAL A 792 34.95 9.41 -9.82
C VAL A 792 34.21 10.68 -9.38
N ILE A 793 32.95 10.84 -9.80
CA ILE A 793 32.09 11.96 -9.37
C ILE A 793 31.86 11.90 -7.86
N GLY A 794 31.64 10.69 -7.32
CA GLY A 794 31.45 10.45 -5.89
C GLY A 794 32.68 10.86 -5.08
N ALA A 795 33.88 10.48 -5.53
CA ALA A 795 35.14 10.86 -4.89
C ALA A 795 35.36 12.38 -4.89
N LEU A 796 35.12 13.05 -6.03
CA LEU A 796 35.22 14.51 -6.14
C LEU A 796 34.22 15.25 -5.25
N GLN A 797 32.99 14.74 -5.13
CA GLN A 797 32.01 15.27 -4.16
C GLN A 797 32.43 14.97 -2.72
N GLY A 798 33.03 13.81 -2.48
CA GLY A 798 33.58 13.39 -1.20
C GLY A 798 34.63 14.35 -0.64
N PHE A 799 35.44 14.98 -1.51
CA PHE A 799 36.42 16.00 -1.12
C PHE A 799 35.80 17.32 -0.65
N SER A 800 34.56 17.63 -1.02
CA SER A 800 33.90 18.86 -0.61
C SER A 800 33.62 18.84 0.90
N GLY A 801 34.30 19.71 1.66
CA GLY A 801 34.23 19.73 3.12
C GLY A 801 34.93 18.54 3.80
N HIS A 802 35.82 17.84 3.10
CA HIS A 802 36.65 16.79 3.68
C HIS A 802 37.92 17.37 4.31
N THR A 803 38.19 16.96 5.54
CA THR A 803 39.45 17.19 6.23
C THR A 803 40.05 15.82 6.54
N ASN A 804 41.34 15.66 6.24
CA ASN A 804 42.10 14.47 6.61
C ASN A 804 42.17 14.36 8.13
N ARG A 805 42.25 13.13 8.65
CA ARG A 805 42.25 12.85 10.09
C ARG A 805 43.44 12.00 10.49
N ASP A 806 43.89 12.20 11.73
CA ASP A 806 44.92 11.36 12.33
C ASP A 806 44.23 10.14 12.94
N LEU A 807 44.63 8.94 12.50
CA LEU A 807 44.04 7.68 12.94
C LEU A 807 45.07 6.87 13.72
N ARG A 808 44.62 6.18 14.77
CA ARG A 808 45.39 5.10 15.40
C ARG A 808 44.94 3.77 14.81
N ILE A 809 45.92 2.98 14.39
CA ILE A 809 45.70 1.69 13.73
C ILE A 809 46.50 0.63 14.49
N LYS A 810 45.84 -0.47 14.82
CA LYS A 810 46.45 -1.66 15.43
C LYS A 810 46.25 -2.83 14.49
N VAL A 811 47.35 -3.50 14.13
CA VAL A 811 47.37 -4.63 13.18
C VAL A 811 47.73 -5.91 13.93
N ASP A 812 47.01 -7.00 13.66
CA ASP A 812 47.32 -8.36 14.15
C ASP A 812 47.63 -8.43 15.64
N GLU A 813 46.82 -7.71 16.43
CA GLU A 813 46.94 -7.59 17.89
C GLU A 813 48.25 -6.94 18.40
N GLY A 814 49.06 -6.33 17.52
CA GLY A 814 50.30 -5.63 17.84
C GLY A 814 50.12 -4.27 18.53
N GLU A 815 51.13 -3.41 18.46
CA GLU A 815 51.09 -2.07 19.08
C GLU A 815 50.26 -1.07 18.26
N TRP A 816 49.73 -0.04 18.93
CA TRP A 816 49.02 1.06 18.27
C TRP A 816 50.00 1.97 17.53
N GLU A 817 49.86 2.07 16.21
CA GLU A 817 50.58 3.00 15.35
C GLU A 817 49.71 4.22 15.01
N VAL A 818 50.29 5.42 15.06
CA VAL A 818 49.60 6.66 14.68
C VAL A 818 49.95 7.03 13.24
N PHE A 819 48.91 7.19 12.41
CA PHE A 819 49.03 7.63 11.02
C PHE A 819 48.45 9.05 10.89
N PRO A 820 49.30 10.07 10.63
CA PRO A 820 48.82 11.43 10.48
C PRO A 820 48.20 11.66 9.10
N GLN A 821 47.23 12.58 9.03
CA GLN A 821 46.63 13.08 7.79
C GLN A 821 46.09 11.96 6.87
N VAL A 822 45.46 10.92 7.41
CA VAL A 822 44.83 9.87 6.62
C VAL A 822 43.65 10.46 5.83
N THR A 823 43.72 10.31 4.52
CA THR A 823 42.67 10.68 3.58
C THR A 823 41.68 9.54 3.38
N ALA A 824 42.19 8.32 3.14
CA ALA A 824 41.37 7.12 3.00
C ALA A 824 42.13 5.89 3.49
N LEU A 825 41.39 4.92 4.01
CA LEU A 825 41.91 3.61 4.41
C LEU A 825 41.00 2.55 3.79
N CYS A 826 41.57 1.70 2.93
CA CYS A 826 40.85 0.68 2.17
C CYS A 826 41.36 -0.70 2.59
N MET A 827 40.46 -1.59 3.02
CA MET A 827 40.75 -2.97 3.39
C MET A 827 40.18 -3.89 2.31
N GLY A 828 41.04 -4.44 1.46
CA GLY A 828 40.65 -5.27 0.33
C GLY A 828 40.85 -6.75 0.58
N ASN A 829 39.78 -7.51 0.43
CA ASN A 829 39.80 -8.95 0.19
C ASN A 829 39.83 -9.26 -1.32
N ALA A 830 39.29 -8.35 -2.14
CA ALA A 830 39.37 -8.39 -3.60
C ALA A 830 40.19 -7.21 -4.17
N LYS A 831 40.55 -7.28 -5.46
CA LYS A 831 41.47 -6.32 -6.08
C LYS A 831 40.81 -5.04 -6.57
N PHE A 832 39.55 -5.15 -6.99
CA PHE A 832 38.84 -4.10 -7.68
C PHE A 832 37.73 -3.53 -6.80
N PHE A 833 37.53 -2.22 -6.91
CA PHE A 833 36.45 -1.50 -6.27
C PHE A 833 36.04 -0.29 -7.12
N GLY A 834 34.80 0.15 -6.97
CA GLY A 834 34.36 1.43 -7.53
C GLY A 834 34.37 1.49 -9.06
N GLY A 835 33.95 0.42 -9.74
CA GLY A 835 33.84 0.41 -11.20
C GLY A 835 35.19 0.22 -11.89
N GLY A 836 35.99 -0.71 -11.38
CA GLY A 836 37.24 -1.17 -11.96
C GLY A 836 38.51 -0.50 -11.42
N MET A 837 38.46 0.33 -10.37
CA MET A 837 39.69 0.84 -9.75
C MET A 837 40.37 -0.28 -8.98
N LYS A 838 41.66 -0.47 -9.22
CA LYS A 838 42.46 -1.53 -8.60
C LYS A 838 43.08 -1.03 -7.30
N ILE A 839 42.24 -0.64 -6.33
CA ILE A 839 42.65 0.05 -5.10
C ILE A 839 43.56 -0.80 -4.21
N THR A 840 43.35 -2.11 -4.21
CA THR A 840 44.07 -3.13 -3.43
C THR A 840 44.65 -4.17 -4.40
N PRO A 841 45.70 -3.84 -5.16
CA PRO A 841 46.15 -4.65 -6.29
C PRO A 841 46.77 -6.00 -5.91
N ASN A 842 47.22 -6.16 -4.65
CA ASN A 842 47.83 -7.36 -4.10
C ASN A 842 46.83 -8.23 -3.30
N ALA A 843 45.60 -7.76 -3.08
CA ALA A 843 44.56 -8.54 -2.42
C ALA A 843 44.35 -9.91 -3.09
N ASN A 844 44.22 -10.95 -2.27
CA ASN A 844 44.06 -12.32 -2.72
C ASN A 844 43.01 -13.02 -1.82
N PRO A 845 41.82 -13.37 -2.34
CA PRO A 845 40.72 -13.91 -1.53
C PRO A 845 40.92 -15.37 -1.08
N TYR A 846 42.15 -15.88 -1.14
CA TYR A 846 42.50 -17.27 -0.83
C TYR A 846 43.64 -17.41 0.20
N ASN A 847 44.29 -16.31 0.60
CA ASN A 847 45.53 -16.37 1.39
C ASN A 847 45.31 -16.10 2.89
N GLY A 848 44.07 -15.88 3.32
CA GLY A 848 43.73 -15.60 4.71
C GLY A 848 44.18 -14.24 5.21
N ASN A 849 44.51 -13.27 4.32
CA ASN A 849 44.91 -11.91 4.70
C ASN A 849 44.18 -10.84 3.86
N PHE A 850 43.90 -9.68 4.47
CA PHE A 850 43.57 -8.46 3.74
C PHE A 850 44.82 -7.82 3.13
N GLU A 851 44.63 -7.04 2.08
CA GLU A 851 45.51 -5.92 1.76
C GLU A 851 44.90 -4.62 2.31
N VAL A 852 45.66 -3.93 3.16
CA VAL A 852 45.28 -2.63 3.71
C VAL A 852 46.08 -1.56 3.00
N VAL A 853 45.39 -0.64 2.32
CA VAL A 853 45.99 0.51 1.63
C VAL A 853 45.59 1.79 2.34
N ILE A 854 46.58 2.56 2.78
CA ILE A 854 46.41 3.85 3.47
C ILE A 854 46.87 4.96 2.53
N LEU A 855 45.98 5.92 2.26
CA LEU A 855 46.28 7.14 1.50
C LEU A 855 46.42 8.30 2.48
N GLN A 856 47.58 8.96 2.53
CA GLN A 856 47.85 10.09 3.42
C GLN A 856 48.02 11.40 2.65
N ASN A 857 47.48 12.48 3.18
CA ASN A 857 47.64 13.84 2.65
C ASN A 857 47.26 14.03 1.15
N PHE A 858 46.31 13.24 0.63
CA PHE A 858 45.82 13.43 -0.73
C PHE A 858 44.85 14.60 -0.80
N LYS A 859 45.05 15.52 -1.76
CA LYS A 859 44.07 16.55 -2.10
C LYS A 859 43.23 16.13 -3.31
N TRP A 860 42.17 16.87 -3.59
CA TRP A 860 41.24 16.54 -4.69
C TRP A 860 41.93 16.52 -6.06
N TYR A 861 42.95 17.35 -6.27
CA TYR A 861 43.70 17.38 -7.54
C TYR A 861 44.66 16.19 -7.65
N ASP A 862 45.24 15.72 -6.55
CA ASP A 862 46.09 14.52 -6.54
C ASP A 862 45.29 13.29 -7.00
N PHE A 863 44.04 13.18 -6.54
CA PHE A 863 43.12 12.12 -6.97
C PHE A 863 42.84 12.18 -8.48
N VAL A 864 42.63 13.37 -9.05
CA VAL A 864 42.37 13.53 -10.49
C VAL A 864 43.61 13.19 -11.32
N PHE A 865 44.77 13.73 -10.98
CA PHE A 865 46.00 13.49 -11.74
C PHE A 865 46.49 12.05 -11.62
N LYS A 866 46.29 11.40 -10.46
CA LYS A 866 46.72 10.02 -10.19
C LYS A 866 45.62 8.98 -10.44
N LEU A 867 44.48 9.38 -11.02
CA LEU A 867 43.37 8.46 -11.32
C LEU A 867 43.80 7.27 -12.19
N HIS A 868 44.64 7.52 -13.20
CA HIS A 868 45.18 6.46 -14.05
C HIS A 868 45.97 5.41 -13.25
N LYS A 869 46.72 5.84 -12.22
CA LYS A 869 47.48 4.94 -11.33
C LYS A 869 46.57 4.08 -10.44
N LEU A 870 45.43 4.61 -10.00
CA LEU A 870 44.41 3.85 -9.27
C LEU A 870 43.75 2.78 -10.15
N TYR A 871 43.60 3.03 -11.46
CA TYR A 871 43.06 2.03 -12.39
C TYR A 871 44.09 0.97 -12.81
N SER A 872 45.37 1.33 -12.92
CA SER A 872 46.46 0.36 -13.17
C SER A 872 46.93 -0.37 -11.92
N GLY A 873 46.61 0.14 -10.72
CA GLY A 873 47.09 -0.36 -9.43
C GLY A 873 48.54 0.03 -9.12
N THR A 874 49.09 1.03 -9.81
CA THR A 874 50.47 1.53 -9.61
C THR A 874 50.54 2.68 -8.61
N HIS A 875 49.43 3.04 -7.95
CA HIS A 875 49.39 4.05 -6.88
C HIS A 875 50.18 3.63 -5.63
N LEU A 876 50.52 2.34 -5.49
CA LEU A 876 51.37 1.86 -4.40
C LEU A 876 52.83 2.36 -4.47
N SER A 877 53.28 2.90 -5.61
CA SER A 877 54.61 3.51 -5.71
C SER A 877 54.66 4.98 -5.30
N GLU A 878 53.54 5.55 -4.86
CA GLU A 878 53.47 6.92 -4.35
C GLU A 878 53.96 6.99 -2.90
N GLU A 879 54.80 7.98 -2.59
CA GLU A 879 55.41 8.13 -1.25
C GLU A 879 54.37 8.28 -0.10
N ASN A 880 53.19 8.80 -0.42
CA ASN A 880 52.10 9.01 0.55
C ASN A 880 51.06 7.87 0.55
N VAL A 881 51.42 6.72 -0.01
CA VAL A 881 50.57 5.52 -0.04
C VAL A 881 51.35 4.37 0.58
N CYS A 882 50.78 3.74 1.60
CA CYS A 882 51.35 2.52 2.15
C CYS A 882 50.37 1.35 1.99
N SER A 883 50.92 0.15 1.74
CA SER A 883 50.16 -1.10 1.67
C SER A 883 50.77 -2.11 2.63
N ARG A 884 49.92 -2.86 3.34
CA ARG A 884 50.33 -3.96 4.24
C ARG A 884 49.38 -5.13 4.10
N SER A 885 49.89 -6.35 4.27
CA SER A 885 49.07 -7.57 4.36
C SER A 885 48.82 -7.91 5.82
N VAL A 886 47.56 -8.12 6.21
CA VAL A 886 47.15 -8.25 7.62
C VAL A 886 46.00 -9.26 7.79
N GLN A 887 45.87 -9.90 8.95
CA GLN A 887 44.73 -10.78 9.26
C GLN A 887 43.60 -10.04 9.99
N SER A 888 43.96 -9.07 10.83
CA SER A 888 43.04 -8.24 11.58
C SER A 888 43.58 -6.82 11.74
N ILE A 889 42.66 -5.85 11.79
CA ILE A 889 42.97 -4.43 11.96
C ILE A 889 41.90 -3.76 12.81
N GLU A 890 42.32 -2.99 13.81
CA GLU A 890 41.48 -2.13 14.64
C GLU A 890 41.83 -0.67 14.35
N VAL A 891 40.81 0.16 14.14
CA VAL A 891 40.98 1.55 13.70
C VAL A 891 40.15 2.48 14.57
N GLU A 892 40.79 3.53 15.07
CA GLU A 892 40.15 4.53 15.94
C GLU A 892 40.64 5.94 15.62
N GLU A 893 39.80 6.95 15.89
CA GLU A 893 40.15 8.36 15.71
C GLU A 893 40.82 8.90 16.99
N ILE A 894 41.88 9.69 16.84
CA ILE A 894 42.65 10.24 17.99
C ILE A 894 41.92 11.40 18.66
N GLU A 895 41.26 12.25 17.87
CA GLU A 895 40.42 13.34 18.37
C GLU A 895 38.99 12.80 18.57
N GLY A 896 38.44 12.85 19.79
CA GLY A 896 37.19 12.19 20.21
C GLY A 896 35.87 12.64 19.55
N GLY A 897 35.85 12.96 18.26
CA GLY A 897 34.64 13.15 17.47
C GLY A 897 34.21 11.85 16.78
N SER A 898 32.95 11.45 16.88
CA SER A 898 32.40 10.30 16.16
C SER A 898 32.14 10.62 14.68
N GLY A 899 33.17 11.02 13.92
CA GLY A 899 33.01 11.67 12.60
C GLY A 899 33.53 10.89 11.40
N VAL A 900 34.39 9.90 11.58
CA VAL A 900 34.98 9.13 10.48
C VAL A 900 34.10 7.95 10.07
N TYR A 901 33.61 8.02 8.83
CA TYR A 901 32.63 7.08 8.26
C TYR A 901 33.27 5.77 7.81
N VAL A 902 32.54 4.67 7.98
CA VAL A 902 32.88 3.33 7.48
C VAL A 902 31.79 2.85 6.51
N GLN A 903 32.21 2.21 5.42
CA GLN A 903 31.34 1.62 4.41
C GLN A 903 31.94 0.32 3.88
N SER A 904 31.09 -0.59 3.40
CA SER A 904 31.52 -1.67 2.51
C SER A 904 30.49 -1.91 1.41
N ASP A 905 30.95 -2.14 0.17
CA ASP A 905 30.13 -2.53 -1.01
C ASP A 905 28.86 -1.69 -1.28
N GLY A 906 28.79 -0.45 -0.78
CA GLY A 906 27.65 0.44 -0.97
C GLY A 906 26.79 0.68 0.28
N GLU A 907 27.05 -0.05 1.37
CA GLU A 907 26.32 0.04 2.62
C GLU A 907 27.07 0.85 3.68
N HIS A 908 26.34 1.69 4.41
CA HIS A 908 26.91 2.54 5.44
C HIS A 908 26.86 1.85 6.80
N LEU A 909 28.04 1.62 7.40
CA LEU A 909 28.21 0.82 8.61
C LEU A 909 28.47 1.68 9.86
N GLY A 910 28.17 2.98 9.78
CA GLY A 910 28.36 3.93 10.87
C GLY A 910 29.78 4.49 10.92
N PHE A 911 30.31 4.67 12.14
CA PHE A 911 31.55 5.40 12.42
C PHE A 911 32.59 4.52 13.12
N LEU A 912 33.84 4.99 13.16
CA LEU A 912 34.88 4.47 14.04
C LEU A 912 34.51 4.69 15.53
N PRO A 913 35.00 3.86 16.47
CA PRO A 913 35.99 2.77 16.32
C PRO A 913 35.40 1.49 15.70
N ARG A 914 36.23 0.75 14.95
CA ARG A 914 35.83 -0.54 14.33
C ARG A 914 36.98 -1.55 14.29
N LYS A 915 36.61 -2.83 14.43
CA LYS A 915 37.50 -3.99 14.25
C LYS A 915 37.16 -4.73 12.97
N PHE A 916 38.19 -5.04 12.19
CA PHE A 916 38.10 -5.79 10.94
C PHE A 916 38.95 -7.05 11.07
N HIS A 917 38.43 -8.19 10.64
CA HIS A 917 39.18 -9.45 10.61
C HIS A 917 38.68 -10.33 9.47
N ILE A 918 39.52 -11.26 9.04
CA ILE A 918 39.20 -12.18 7.95
C ILE A 918 38.77 -13.55 8.48
N LEU A 919 37.76 -14.14 7.85
CA LEU A 919 37.37 -15.53 8.04
C LEU A 919 37.95 -16.34 6.88
N PRO A 920 39.04 -17.10 7.11
CA PRO A 920 39.70 -17.83 6.05
C PRO A 920 38.83 -19.00 5.56
N ALA A 921 38.78 -19.21 4.24
CA ALA A 921 38.08 -20.30 3.58
C ALA A 921 36.61 -20.48 4.04
N ALA A 922 35.91 -19.38 4.31
CA ALA A 922 34.62 -19.36 4.99
C ALA A 922 33.42 -19.73 4.09
N VAL A 923 33.50 -19.45 2.78
CA VAL A 923 32.41 -19.75 1.83
C VAL A 923 32.96 -20.57 0.67
N GLU A 924 32.30 -21.68 0.34
CA GLU A 924 32.58 -22.45 -0.87
C GLU A 924 31.96 -21.74 -2.08
N MET A 925 32.75 -21.44 -3.10
CA MET A 925 32.33 -20.77 -4.32
C MET A 925 32.72 -21.59 -5.56
N LEU A 926 31.85 -21.62 -6.57
CA LEU A 926 32.20 -22.20 -7.88
C LEU A 926 32.99 -21.20 -8.73
N CYS A 927 34.23 -21.56 -9.06
CA CYS A 927 35.22 -20.67 -9.70
C CYS A 927 35.57 -21.00 -11.15
#